data_AF-A0A6D2WBR8-F1
#
_entry.id   AF-A0A6D2WBR8-F1
#
_cell.length_a   1.000
_cell.length_b   1.000
_cell.length_c   1.000
_cell.angle_alpha   90.00
_cell.angle_beta   90.00
_cell.angle_gamma   90.00
#
_symmetry.space_group_name_H-M   'P 1'
#
loop_
_entity.id
_entity.type
_entity.pdbx_description
1 polymer ?
#
loop_
_entity_poly.entity_id
_entity_poly.type
_entity_poly.pdbx_seq_one_letter_code
_entity_poly.pdbx_strand_id
1 'polypeptide(L)'
;MSNAKERKHAKKMRNQPTNVTLSSGFVADRGVKHHSGGEKPFQAQKQEPHPGTSRQRQTRVNPHSLPDPEVNEQSSSKGMFRKKGGWKAGPEGTSQEIPKYITASTFAQARAAEISAMLKAVTQKSSNSLVFQTLPRHMRRRAMSHNVKRLPRRLQEIAQKEAEKAVHQKKEHSKNKCHKARRCHMNRTLEFNRRQKKNIWLETHIWHAKRFHMVKKWGYCLGERPTVKSHRACYRAMTNRCLLQDLSYYCCLELKGKEEEILKALSGMCSIDTGLTFAAVHCLSGKRQGSLVLYRVNKYPREMLGPVTFIWKSQRTPGDTSESRQLWIWLHPTLKQDILEEIKAACQCVEPIKSAVCIADPLPTPSQEKSQTELPDEKIGTKRKRKDDGENAKPIKKIIGDGTRDPCLPYSWISPTTGIIISDLTMEMNRFRLIGPLSHSILTEAIKAASVHTVGEDTEETPHRWWIETCKKPDSVSLHCRQEAIFELLGGITSPAEIPAGTILGLTVGDPRINLPQKKSKALPNPEKCQDNEKVRQLLLEGVPVECTHSFIWNQDICKSVTENKISDQDLNRMRSELLVPGSQLILGPHESKIPILLIQQPGKVTGEDRLGWGSGWDVLLPKGWGMAFWIPFIYRGVRVGGLKESAVHSQYKRSPNVPGDFPDCPAGMLFAEEQAKNLLEKYKRRPPAKRPNYVKLGTLAPFCCPWEQLTQDWESRGQAHEEPSVASSPNGKESDLRRSEVPCPPMPKKTPQPSDEVGTSIEHPREAEEVMDAGCQESAGPERITDQEASENHVAATGSHLCVLRSRKLLKQLSAWCGPSSEDSRGGRRAPGRGQQGLTREACLSILGHFPRALVWVSLSLLSKGSPEPHTMICVPAKEDFLQLHEDWHYCGPQESKHSDPFRSKILKQKEKKKREKRQKPGRASSDGPAGEEPVAGQEALTLGLWSGPLPRVTLHCSRTLLGFVTQGDFSMAVGCGEALGFVSLTGLLDMLSSQPAAQRGLVLLRPPASLQYRFARIAIEV
;
A
#
# COMPACT_ATOMS: atom_id res chain seq x y z
N MET A 1 -35.05 7.22 -25.80
CA MET A 1 -35.31 5.83 -25.32
C MET A 1 -36.78 5.60 -24.89
N SER A 2 -37.79 6.28 -25.45
CA SER A 2 -39.18 6.17 -24.93
C SER A 2 -39.89 4.90 -25.42
N ASN A 3 -39.95 4.74 -26.74
CA ASN A 3 -40.87 3.84 -27.46
C ASN A 3 -40.66 2.33 -27.13
N ALA A 4 -39.53 1.97 -26.50
CA ALA A 4 -39.24 0.62 -26.01
C ALA A 4 -40.00 0.24 -24.72
N LYS A 5 -40.45 1.22 -23.91
CA LYS A 5 -41.40 0.99 -22.81
C LYS A 5 -42.82 0.85 -23.35
N GLU A 6 -43.19 1.75 -24.26
CA GLU A 6 -44.51 1.87 -24.88
C GLU A 6 -44.89 0.62 -25.68
N ARG A 7 -44.01 0.14 -26.57
CA ARG A 7 -44.19 -1.15 -27.28
C ARG A 7 -44.26 -2.36 -26.34
N LYS A 8 -43.67 -2.28 -25.13
CA LYS A 8 -43.84 -3.30 -24.08
C LYS A 8 -45.18 -3.18 -23.35
N HIS A 9 -45.72 -1.97 -23.19
CA HIS A 9 -47.04 -1.75 -22.61
C HIS A 9 -48.14 -2.30 -23.54
N ALA A 10 -48.13 -1.89 -24.81
CA ALA A 10 -49.07 -2.39 -25.82
C ALA A 10 -49.05 -3.94 -25.94
N LYS A 11 -47.85 -4.54 -25.96
CA LYS A 11 -47.69 -6.01 -25.99
C LYS A 11 -48.05 -6.72 -24.66
N LYS A 12 -48.28 -5.98 -23.57
CA LYS A 12 -48.82 -6.51 -22.31
C LYS A 12 -50.35 -6.46 -22.27
N MET A 13 -50.95 -5.42 -22.85
CA MET A 13 -52.42 -5.28 -22.94
C MET A 13 -53.05 -6.33 -23.87
N ARG A 14 -52.39 -6.69 -24.98
CA ARG A 14 -52.90 -7.65 -25.99
C ARG A 14 -53.05 -9.11 -25.49
N ASN A 15 -52.74 -9.39 -24.23
CA ASN A 15 -52.68 -10.73 -23.64
C ASN A 15 -53.50 -10.87 -22.35
N GLN A 16 -54.46 -9.97 -22.09
CA GLN A 16 -55.43 -10.16 -21.00
C GLN A 16 -56.64 -10.99 -21.48
N PRO A 17 -57.21 -11.88 -20.65
CA PRO A 17 -58.49 -12.51 -20.94
C PRO A 17 -59.62 -11.47 -20.90
N THR A 18 -60.68 -11.72 -21.67
CA THR A 18 -61.72 -10.72 -22.00
C THR A 18 -62.57 -10.24 -20.80
N ASN A 19 -62.50 -10.93 -19.66
CA ASN A 19 -63.38 -10.70 -18.51
C ASN A 19 -62.69 -9.89 -17.38
N VAL A 20 -62.15 -8.71 -17.71
CA VAL A 20 -61.75 -7.70 -16.70
C VAL A 20 -62.12 -6.29 -17.18
N THR A 21 -63.38 -5.91 -16.99
CA THR A 21 -63.84 -4.54 -17.23
C THR A 21 -63.47 -3.66 -16.02
N LEU A 22 -62.57 -2.70 -16.21
CA LEU A 22 -62.31 -1.64 -15.24
C LEU A 22 -62.50 -0.29 -15.92
N SER A 23 -63.36 0.54 -15.33
CA SER A 23 -63.73 1.84 -15.90
C SER A 23 -62.54 2.79 -16.01
N SER A 24 -62.41 3.46 -17.15
CA SER A 24 -61.31 4.36 -17.45
C SER A 24 -61.65 5.81 -17.12
N GLY A 25 -61.04 6.35 -16.06
CA GLY A 25 -61.08 7.76 -15.74
C GLY A 25 -59.69 8.30 -15.41
N PHE A 26 -59.04 8.93 -16.39
CA PHE A 26 -58.38 10.24 -16.25
C PHE A 26 -57.70 10.62 -17.58
N VAL A 27 -58.13 11.73 -18.18
CA VAL A 27 -57.49 12.33 -19.36
C VAL A 27 -56.21 13.05 -18.93
N ALA A 28 -55.21 13.06 -19.80
CA ALA A 28 -53.99 13.85 -19.62
C ALA A 28 -53.94 14.95 -20.69
N ASP A 29 -53.47 16.14 -20.31
CA ASP A 29 -53.08 17.18 -21.25
C ASP A 29 -51.66 17.71 -20.96
N ARG A 30 -51.07 18.42 -21.92
CA ARG A 30 -49.61 18.62 -22.03
C ARG A 30 -49.23 19.89 -22.81
N GLY A 31 -48.69 20.89 -22.11
CA GLY A 31 -48.04 22.06 -22.73
C GLY A 31 -47.94 23.23 -21.75
N VAL A 32 -47.15 24.28 -21.97
CA VAL A 32 -46.06 24.51 -22.95
C VAL A 32 -44.86 25.09 -22.17
N LYS A 33 -43.86 25.72 -22.81
CA LYS A 33 -42.54 26.01 -22.23
C LYS A 33 -42.03 27.42 -22.62
N HIS A 34 -41.58 28.20 -21.63
CA HIS A 34 -40.92 29.53 -21.77
C HIS A 34 -41.85 30.64 -22.33
N HIS A 35 -41.58 31.96 -22.26
CA HIS A 35 -40.35 32.75 -22.03
C HIS A 35 -40.64 34.17 -21.46
N SER A 36 -39.69 34.76 -20.71
CA SER A 36 -39.33 36.22 -20.65
C SER A 36 -40.28 37.30 -20.07
N GLY A 37 -39.69 38.31 -19.40
CA GLY A 37 -40.34 39.57 -18.96
C GLY A 37 -41.13 39.48 -17.63
N GLY A 38 -41.31 40.55 -16.85
CA GLY A 38 -40.74 41.91 -16.89
C GLY A 38 -41.41 42.85 -15.85
N GLU A 39 -40.66 43.83 -15.34
CA GLU A 39 -41.13 45.04 -14.62
C GLU A 39 -41.74 44.90 -13.18
N LYS A 40 -41.99 46.07 -12.57
CA LYS A 40 -42.31 46.39 -11.15
C LYS A 40 -43.31 47.58 -11.17
N PRO A 41 -44.23 47.75 -10.18
CA PRO A 41 -43.86 48.48 -8.95
C PRO A 41 -44.60 48.07 -7.65
N PHE A 42 -44.27 48.83 -6.60
CA PHE A 42 -44.76 49.02 -5.21
C PHE A 42 -46.28 48.82 -4.93
N GLN A 43 -46.78 48.73 -3.67
CA GLN A 43 -46.40 49.49 -2.46
C GLN A 43 -46.97 48.93 -1.12
N ALA A 44 -46.29 49.21 0.02
CA ALA A 44 -46.78 49.13 1.44
C ALA A 44 -47.30 47.76 1.96
N GLN A 45 -47.33 47.39 3.25
CA GLN A 45 -46.72 47.74 4.57
C GLN A 45 -46.66 46.38 5.35
N LYS A 46 -45.98 46.11 6.48
CA LYS A 46 -45.62 46.88 7.69
C LYS A 46 -44.40 46.22 8.41
N GLN A 47 -44.01 46.70 9.59
CA GLN A 47 -42.69 46.52 10.23
C GLN A 47 -42.33 45.13 10.83
N GLU A 48 -41.01 44.92 10.94
CA GLU A 48 -40.27 43.91 11.74
C GLU A 48 -40.10 44.40 13.23
N PRO A 49 -39.54 43.63 14.20
CA PRO A 49 -38.07 43.54 14.32
C PRO A 49 -37.46 42.23 14.91
N HIS A 50 -36.18 41.99 14.59
CA HIS A 50 -35.22 41.06 15.23
C HIS A 50 -34.57 41.64 16.54
N PRO A 51 -33.85 40.88 17.43
CA PRO A 51 -32.75 39.91 17.21
C PRO A 51 -32.89 38.59 18.05
N GLY A 52 -31.89 37.78 18.47
CA GLY A 52 -30.41 37.91 18.49
C GLY A 52 -29.60 36.66 18.95
N THR A 53 -28.55 36.86 19.76
CA THR A 53 -27.41 35.94 20.10
C THR A 53 -27.14 35.91 21.62
N SER A 54 -26.37 35.01 22.31
CA SER A 54 -25.55 33.80 22.00
C SER A 54 -25.16 33.02 23.30
N ARG A 55 -24.39 31.91 23.19
CA ARG A 55 -23.60 31.18 24.25
C ARG A 55 -24.40 30.44 25.36
N GLN A 56 -23.81 29.69 26.31
CA GLN A 56 -22.87 28.52 26.26
C GLN A 56 -22.68 27.93 27.70
N ARG A 57 -22.33 26.63 27.86
CA ARG A 57 -21.93 25.94 29.14
C ARG A 57 -23.06 25.81 30.21
N GLN A 58 -23.03 24.97 31.27
CA GLN A 58 -22.12 23.86 31.68
C GLN A 58 -22.86 22.78 32.52
N THR A 59 -22.18 21.65 32.81
CA THR A 59 -22.66 20.51 33.62
C THR A 59 -22.27 20.60 35.11
N ARG A 60 -23.07 20.01 36.03
CA ARG A 60 -22.57 19.28 37.23
C ARG A 60 -23.66 18.49 37.98
N VAL A 61 -23.27 17.38 38.61
CA VAL A 61 -24.05 16.54 39.56
C VAL A 61 -23.10 15.88 40.55
N ASN A 62 -23.43 15.91 41.85
CA ASN A 62 -23.07 14.99 42.97
C ASN A 62 -23.42 15.68 44.31
N PRO A 63 -23.69 14.97 45.44
CA PRO A 63 -22.94 13.81 45.97
C PRO A 63 -23.75 12.55 46.39
N HIS A 64 -22.98 11.49 46.69
CA HIS A 64 -23.11 10.33 47.64
C HIS A 64 -24.50 9.93 48.20
N SER A 65 -24.81 8.64 48.47
CA SER A 65 -23.96 7.61 49.09
C SER A 65 -24.24 6.14 48.66
N LEU A 66 -23.55 5.18 49.29
CA LEU A 66 -23.61 3.71 49.19
C LEU A 66 -23.85 3.14 50.62
N PRO A 67 -24.40 1.91 50.83
CA PRO A 67 -23.67 0.65 50.51
C PRO A 67 -24.52 -0.58 50.05
N ASP A 68 -23.81 -1.63 49.63
CA ASP A 68 -24.29 -3.03 49.44
C ASP A 68 -24.57 -3.74 50.80
N PRO A 69 -25.23 -4.93 50.87
CA PRO A 69 -24.56 -6.21 50.50
C PRO A 69 -25.44 -7.36 49.93
N GLU A 70 -24.73 -8.43 49.54
CA GLU A 70 -25.08 -9.87 49.58
C GLU A 70 -26.01 -10.57 48.53
N VAL A 71 -25.39 -11.53 47.82
CA VAL A 71 -25.71 -13.00 47.80
C VAL A 71 -27.21 -13.39 47.66
N ASN A 72 -27.66 -14.15 46.64
CA ASN A 72 -27.10 -15.43 46.21
C ASN A 72 -27.44 -15.89 44.75
N GLU A 73 -26.71 -16.91 44.31
CA GLU A 73 -26.97 -18.04 43.39
C GLU A 73 -28.18 -18.16 42.39
N GLN A 74 -27.84 -18.86 41.29
CA GLN A 74 -28.61 -19.88 40.56
C GLN A 74 -29.91 -19.55 39.77
N SER A 75 -29.69 -19.44 38.46
CA SER A 75 -30.32 -20.31 37.43
C SER A 75 -31.71 -20.00 36.81
N SER A 76 -31.78 -20.32 35.51
CA SER A 76 -32.92 -20.81 34.71
C SER A 76 -34.37 -20.59 35.21
N SER A 77 -35.12 -19.74 34.50
CA SER A 77 -36.46 -20.14 34.02
C SER A 77 -36.93 -19.35 32.77
N LYS A 78 -37.92 -19.89 32.05
CA LYS A 78 -38.46 -19.31 30.81
C LYS A 78 -39.49 -18.21 31.11
N GLY A 79 -39.09 -16.95 30.96
CA GLY A 79 -40.02 -15.80 30.97
C GLY A 79 -40.98 -15.79 29.78
N MET A 80 -42.06 -16.57 29.86
CA MET A 80 -43.07 -16.67 28.80
C MET A 80 -43.82 -15.35 28.59
N PHE A 81 -43.81 -14.84 27.35
CA PHE A 81 -44.73 -13.78 26.92
C PHE A 81 -46.18 -14.29 27.05
N ARG A 82 -46.91 -13.79 28.06
CA ARG A 82 -48.31 -14.18 28.30
C ARG A 82 -49.18 -13.76 27.11
N LYS A 83 -49.79 -14.73 26.44
CA LYS A 83 -50.97 -14.48 25.58
C LYS A 83 -52.10 -13.92 26.44
N LYS A 84 -52.35 -12.61 26.40
CA LYS A 84 -53.69 -12.07 26.71
C LYS A 84 -54.56 -12.29 25.49
N GLY A 85 -55.32 -13.39 25.52
CA GLY A 85 -56.08 -13.92 24.39
C GLY A 85 -56.84 -15.18 24.79
N GLY A 86 -57.58 -15.10 25.90
CA GLY A 86 -58.41 -16.16 26.42
C GLY A 86 -59.57 -15.55 27.18
N TRP A 87 -60.78 -15.72 26.67
CA TRP A 87 -62.01 -15.26 27.31
C TRP A 87 -62.34 -16.26 28.43
N LYS A 88 -62.41 -15.78 29.68
CA LYS A 88 -63.03 -16.53 30.77
C LYS A 88 -64.39 -15.91 31.04
N ALA A 89 -65.46 -16.69 30.85
CA ALA A 89 -66.73 -16.37 31.48
C ALA A 89 -66.60 -16.55 33.00
N GLY A 90 -67.05 -15.56 33.76
CA GLY A 90 -67.26 -15.62 35.20
C GLY A 90 -68.67 -15.08 35.48
N PRO A 91 -69.46 -15.71 36.35
CA PRO A 91 -70.88 -15.38 36.49
C PRO A 91 -71.10 -14.22 37.47
N GLU A 92 -70.79 -12.99 37.08
CA GLU A 92 -71.30 -11.79 37.77
C GLU A 92 -71.40 -10.59 36.83
N GLY A 93 -72.52 -9.86 36.91
CA GLY A 93 -72.98 -8.95 35.87
C GLY A 93 -72.35 -7.57 35.91
N THR A 94 -71.16 -7.41 35.30
CA THR A 94 -70.69 -6.09 34.84
C THR A 94 -70.29 -6.16 33.37
N SER A 95 -70.75 -5.19 32.59
CA SER A 95 -70.63 -5.16 31.13
C SER A 95 -69.21 -4.82 30.68
N GLN A 96 -68.41 -5.85 30.39
CA GLN A 96 -67.21 -5.69 29.56
C GLN A 96 -67.65 -5.30 28.15
N GLU A 97 -67.66 -3.99 27.87
CA GLU A 97 -68.00 -3.49 26.54
C GLU A 97 -67.02 -4.07 25.50
N ILE A 98 -67.55 -4.85 24.57
CA ILE A 98 -66.84 -5.23 23.34
C ILE A 98 -66.34 -3.93 22.70
N PRO A 99 -65.04 -3.78 22.35
CA PRO A 99 -64.50 -2.52 21.85
C PRO A 99 -65.29 -1.96 20.66
N LYS A 100 -66.15 -0.98 20.93
CA LYS A 100 -67.18 -0.48 19.99
C LYS A 100 -66.61 0.09 18.69
N TYR A 101 -65.33 0.46 18.71
CA TYR A 101 -64.56 0.83 17.53
C TYR A 101 -63.21 0.11 17.51
N ILE A 102 -62.87 -0.47 16.35
CA ILE A 102 -61.46 -0.68 16.01
C ILE A 102 -60.81 0.66 15.68
N THR A 103 -59.61 0.93 16.18
CA THR A 103 -58.81 2.08 15.74
C THR A 103 -58.31 1.82 14.33
N ALA A 104 -59.15 2.11 13.32
CA ALA A 104 -58.91 1.78 11.92
C ALA A 104 -57.57 2.33 11.42
N SER A 105 -57.16 3.50 11.89
CA SER A 105 -55.86 4.11 11.64
C SER A 105 -54.67 3.21 12.03
N THR A 106 -54.74 2.51 13.16
CA THR A 106 -53.68 1.60 13.63
C THR A 106 -53.57 0.37 12.72
N PHE A 107 -54.71 -0.21 12.33
CA PHE A 107 -54.74 -1.32 11.37
C PHE A 107 -54.28 -0.89 9.96
N ALA A 108 -54.64 0.32 9.53
CA ALA A 108 -54.20 0.89 8.25
C ALA A 108 -52.69 1.16 8.24
N GLN A 109 -52.13 1.73 9.32
CA GLN A 109 -50.69 1.96 9.47
C GLN A 109 -49.91 0.64 9.51
N ALA A 110 -50.37 -0.35 10.28
CA ALA A 110 -49.75 -1.68 10.32
C ALA A 110 -49.75 -2.35 8.94
N ARG A 111 -50.91 -2.42 8.27
CA ARG A 111 -51.03 -2.98 6.91
C ARG A 111 -50.20 -2.20 5.89
N ALA A 112 -50.13 -0.87 5.98
CA ALA A 112 -49.30 -0.06 5.09
C ALA A 112 -47.79 -0.35 5.28
N ALA A 113 -47.34 -0.55 6.51
CA ALA A 113 -45.97 -0.95 6.83
C ALA A 113 -45.66 -2.37 6.34
N GLU A 114 -46.55 -3.33 6.59
CA GLU A 114 -46.47 -4.72 6.11
C GLU A 114 -46.41 -4.80 4.58
N ILE A 115 -47.35 -4.17 3.88
CA ILE A 115 -47.41 -4.13 2.40
C ILE A 115 -46.15 -3.49 1.84
N SER A 116 -45.69 -2.38 2.43
CA SER A 116 -44.45 -1.71 2.02
C SER A 116 -43.21 -2.59 2.22
N ALA A 117 -43.12 -3.29 3.36
CA ALA A 117 -42.03 -4.20 3.67
C ALA A 117 -42.03 -5.43 2.73
N MET A 118 -43.19 -6.06 2.52
CA MET A 118 -43.36 -7.20 1.62
C MET A 118 -43.05 -6.81 0.18
N LEU A 119 -43.63 -5.72 -0.33
CA LEU A 119 -43.39 -5.23 -1.70
C LEU A 119 -41.90 -4.96 -1.92
N LYS A 120 -41.25 -4.26 -0.99
CA LYS A 120 -39.80 -4.00 -1.00
C LYS A 120 -38.97 -5.29 -1.00
N ALA A 121 -39.29 -6.26 -0.14
CA ALA A 121 -38.57 -7.53 -0.03
C ALA A 121 -38.74 -8.42 -1.28
N VAL A 122 -39.97 -8.50 -1.82
CA VAL A 122 -40.28 -9.24 -3.05
C VAL A 122 -39.62 -8.59 -4.25
N THR A 123 -39.74 -7.26 -4.44
CA THR A 123 -39.11 -6.55 -5.56
C THR A 123 -37.58 -6.72 -5.57
N GLN A 124 -36.92 -6.67 -4.40
CA GLN A 124 -35.48 -6.88 -4.30
C GLN A 124 -35.04 -8.29 -4.71
N LYS A 125 -35.81 -9.33 -4.36
CA LYS A 125 -35.55 -10.73 -4.77
C LYS A 125 -35.92 -10.99 -6.24
N SER A 126 -36.98 -10.32 -6.73
CA SER A 126 -37.55 -10.50 -8.07
C SER A 126 -36.66 -9.91 -9.19
N SER A 127 -36.01 -8.76 -8.98
CA SER A 127 -34.87 -8.23 -9.78
C SER A 127 -34.98 -8.35 -11.33
N ASN A 128 -36.17 -8.12 -11.91
CA ASN A 128 -36.59 -8.53 -13.26
C ASN A 128 -36.70 -10.06 -13.40
N SER A 129 -37.77 -10.52 -14.07
CA SER A 129 -38.24 -11.92 -14.16
C SER A 129 -37.34 -12.88 -14.99
N LEU A 130 -36.03 -12.79 -14.84
CA LEU A 130 -35.03 -13.61 -15.54
C LEU A 130 -34.06 -14.21 -14.51
N VAL A 131 -33.95 -15.53 -14.47
CA VAL A 131 -33.13 -16.30 -13.50
C VAL A 131 -31.69 -15.78 -13.40
N PHE A 132 -31.10 -15.37 -14.52
CA PHE A 132 -29.75 -14.81 -14.60
C PHE A 132 -29.54 -13.53 -13.75
N GLN A 133 -30.61 -12.81 -13.41
CA GLN A 133 -30.58 -11.60 -12.59
C GLN A 133 -30.81 -11.86 -11.11
N THR A 134 -31.46 -12.96 -10.71
CA THR A 134 -31.67 -13.31 -9.29
C THR A 134 -30.35 -13.51 -8.53
N LEU A 135 -29.27 -13.89 -9.21
CA LEU A 135 -27.96 -14.10 -8.57
C LEU A 135 -27.36 -12.79 -8.01
N PRO A 136 -26.71 -12.83 -6.82
CA PRO A 136 -25.95 -11.70 -6.28
C PRO A 136 -24.93 -11.15 -7.28
N ARG A 137 -24.79 -9.81 -7.35
CA ARG A 137 -24.00 -9.11 -8.38
C ARG A 137 -22.55 -9.61 -8.53
N HIS A 138 -21.94 -10.12 -7.45
CA HIS A 138 -20.57 -10.65 -7.45
C HIS A 138 -20.46 -12.10 -7.98
N MET A 139 -21.56 -12.86 -7.97
CA MET A 139 -21.64 -14.24 -8.51
C MET A 139 -21.99 -14.27 -10.01
N ARG A 140 -22.71 -13.25 -10.53
CA ARG A 140 -23.10 -13.17 -11.95
C ARG A 140 -21.89 -13.31 -12.89
N ARG A 141 -22.08 -13.94 -14.05
CA ARG A 141 -21.08 -14.08 -15.12
C ARG A 141 -21.73 -13.70 -16.46
N ARG A 142 -21.01 -12.98 -17.34
CA ARG A 142 -21.57 -12.53 -18.63
C ARG A 142 -21.92 -13.68 -19.59
N ALA A 143 -21.23 -14.82 -19.48
CA ALA A 143 -21.39 -15.95 -20.39
C ALA A 143 -22.50 -16.95 -20.01
N MET A 144 -23.34 -16.67 -19.00
CA MET A 144 -24.40 -17.60 -18.55
C MET A 144 -25.46 -17.86 -19.63
N SER A 145 -25.70 -16.89 -20.52
CA SER A 145 -26.59 -17.01 -21.69
C SER A 145 -25.99 -17.85 -22.83
N HIS A 146 -24.66 -18.00 -22.90
CA HIS A 146 -23.98 -18.79 -23.94
C HIS A 146 -23.65 -20.20 -23.46
N ASN A 147 -23.52 -20.42 -22.15
CA ASN A 147 -23.26 -21.72 -21.55
C ASN A 147 -23.88 -21.80 -20.16
N VAL A 148 -24.97 -22.57 -20.05
CA VAL A 148 -25.77 -22.72 -18.83
C VAL A 148 -24.97 -23.38 -17.70
N LYS A 149 -23.90 -24.15 -18.00
CA LYS A 149 -22.96 -24.73 -17.01
C LYS A 149 -22.15 -23.67 -16.23
N ARG A 150 -22.43 -22.37 -16.42
CA ARG A 150 -21.93 -21.26 -15.59
C ARG A 150 -22.89 -20.83 -14.47
N LEU A 151 -24.07 -21.44 -14.37
CA LEU A 151 -25.02 -21.30 -13.25
C LEU A 151 -24.85 -22.44 -12.22
N PRO A 152 -25.31 -22.25 -10.97
CA PRO A 152 -25.59 -23.35 -10.04
C PRO A 152 -26.66 -24.30 -10.60
N ARG A 153 -26.59 -25.61 -10.30
CA ARG A 153 -27.48 -26.64 -10.87
C ARG A 153 -28.98 -26.32 -10.76
N ARG A 154 -29.47 -26.01 -9.56
CA ARG A 154 -30.87 -25.59 -9.29
C ARG A 154 -31.35 -24.39 -10.12
N LEU A 155 -30.44 -23.57 -10.66
CA LEU A 155 -30.76 -22.43 -11.54
C LEU A 155 -30.50 -22.75 -13.02
N GLN A 156 -29.68 -23.76 -13.32
CA GLN A 156 -29.51 -24.29 -14.67
C GLN A 156 -30.83 -24.89 -15.18
N GLU A 157 -31.56 -25.65 -14.35
CA GLU A 157 -32.85 -26.27 -14.73
C GLU A 157 -33.88 -25.22 -15.18
N ILE A 158 -34.02 -24.12 -14.42
CA ILE A 158 -34.94 -23.03 -14.75
C ILE A 158 -34.44 -22.25 -15.99
N ALA A 159 -33.12 -22.06 -16.12
CA ALA A 159 -32.52 -21.40 -17.28
C ALA A 159 -32.60 -22.22 -18.57
N GLN A 160 -32.73 -23.56 -18.50
CA GLN A 160 -33.04 -24.42 -19.65
C GLN A 160 -34.49 -24.16 -20.12
N LYS A 161 -35.45 -24.16 -19.19
CA LYS A 161 -36.86 -23.80 -19.45
C LYS A 161 -37.05 -22.35 -19.93
N GLU A 162 -36.19 -21.42 -19.53
CA GLU A 162 -36.11 -20.06 -20.14
C GLU A 162 -35.53 -20.08 -21.56
N ALA A 163 -34.52 -20.93 -21.82
CA ALA A 163 -33.86 -21.02 -23.13
C ALA A 163 -34.76 -21.65 -24.19
N GLU A 164 -35.48 -22.71 -23.87
CA GLU A 164 -36.51 -23.33 -24.73
C GLU A 164 -37.54 -22.28 -25.19
N LYS A 165 -38.13 -21.55 -24.23
CA LYS A 165 -39.06 -20.44 -24.50
C LYS A 165 -38.46 -19.30 -25.33
N ALA A 166 -37.13 -19.11 -25.29
CA ALA A 166 -36.42 -18.12 -26.09
C ALA A 166 -36.05 -18.62 -27.51
N VAL A 167 -36.03 -19.94 -27.75
CA VAL A 167 -35.86 -20.54 -29.09
C VAL A 167 -37.17 -20.42 -29.87
N HIS A 168 -38.30 -20.83 -29.29
CA HIS A 168 -39.63 -20.74 -29.93
C HIS A 168 -40.06 -19.31 -30.33
N GLN A 169 -39.38 -18.26 -29.84
CA GLN A 169 -39.65 -16.86 -30.17
C GLN A 169 -38.67 -16.25 -31.20
N LYS A 170 -37.78 -17.04 -31.81
CA LYS A 170 -36.79 -16.55 -32.77
C LYS A 170 -36.80 -17.36 -34.06
N LYS A 171 -37.09 -16.67 -35.18
CA LYS A 171 -36.74 -17.14 -36.53
C LYS A 171 -35.24 -17.43 -36.58
N GLU A 172 -34.83 -18.48 -37.29
CA GLU A 172 -33.44 -18.92 -37.29
C GLU A 172 -32.51 -17.91 -37.98
N HIS A 173 -31.84 -17.08 -37.18
CA HIS A 173 -30.67 -16.36 -37.65
C HIS A 173 -29.51 -17.35 -37.80
N SER A 174 -29.06 -17.53 -39.03
CA SER A 174 -27.90 -18.35 -39.37
C SER A 174 -26.68 -17.95 -38.52
N LYS A 175 -26.06 -18.96 -37.90
CA LYS A 175 -24.88 -18.76 -37.04
C LYS A 175 -23.66 -18.56 -37.93
N ASN A 176 -23.46 -17.34 -38.45
CA ASN A 176 -22.26 -16.95 -39.18
C ASN A 176 -21.02 -17.37 -38.36
N LYS A 177 -20.30 -18.39 -38.85
CA LYS A 177 -19.19 -19.02 -38.14
C LYS A 177 -18.07 -18.00 -37.97
N CYS A 178 -17.86 -17.48 -36.76
CA CYS A 178 -16.77 -16.54 -36.52
C CYS A 178 -15.42 -17.27 -36.60
N HIS A 179 -14.76 -17.20 -37.76
CA HIS A 179 -13.50 -17.92 -38.07
C HIS A 179 -12.31 -17.59 -37.14
N LYS A 180 -12.43 -16.60 -36.24
CA LYS A 180 -11.36 -16.17 -35.32
C LYS A 180 -11.14 -17.07 -34.09
N ALA A 181 -11.97 -18.10 -33.87
CA ALA A 181 -11.87 -18.99 -32.71
C ALA A 181 -11.24 -20.37 -33.04
N ARG A 182 -9.95 -20.40 -33.42
CA ARG A 182 -9.19 -21.66 -33.61
C ARG A 182 -8.80 -22.29 -32.26
N ARG A 183 -8.61 -23.61 -32.21
CA ARG A 183 -8.08 -24.31 -31.03
C ARG A 183 -6.58 -23.99 -30.84
N CYS A 184 -6.14 -23.81 -29.60
CA CYS A 184 -4.72 -23.72 -29.25
C CYS A 184 -4.11 -25.13 -29.26
N HIS A 185 -3.08 -25.36 -30.08
CA HIS A 185 -2.37 -26.64 -30.19
C HIS A 185 -0.96 -26.61 -29.58
N MET A 186 -0.45 -25.43 -29.19
CA MET A 186 0.87 -25.28 -28.59
C MET A 186 0.90 -25.66 -27.11
N ASN A 187 2.04 -26.16 -26.62
CA ASN A 187 2.27 -26.40 -25.20
C ASN A 187 2.35 -25.07 -24.43
N ARG A 188 1.29 -24.77 -23.67
CA ARG A 188 1.13 -23.51 -22.93
C ARG A 188 2.18 -23.32 -21.83
N THR A 189 2.76 -24.39 -21.28
CA THR A 189 3.81 -24.31 -20.26
C THR A 189 5.09 -23.76 -20.87
N LEU A 190 5.46 -24.20 -22.08
CA LEU A 190 6.59 -23.65 -22.83
C LEU A 190 6.34 -22.20 -23.24
N GLU A 191 5.11 -21.85 -23.63
CA GLU A 191 4.74 -20.44 -23.86
C GLU A 191 4.92 -19.55 -22.62
N PHE A 192 4.60 -20.06 -21.42
CA PHE A 192 4.77 -19.32 -20.17
C PHE A 192 6.25 -19.15 -19.82
N ASN A 193 7.05 -20.22 -19.88
CA ASN A 193 8.51 -20.15 -19.72
C ASN A 193 9.16 -19.12 -20.67
N ARG A 194 8.77 -19.11 -21.96
CA ARG A 194 9.28 -18.13 -22.94
C ARG A 194 8.90 -16.68 -22.61
N ARG A 195 7.77 -16.45 -21.95
CA ARG A 195 7.31 -15.10 -21.55
C ARG A 195 8.02 -14.61 -20.28
N GLN A 196 8.24 -15.50 -19.32
CA GLN A 196 8.87 -15.19 -18.03
C GLN A 196 10.30 -14.63 -18.17
N LYS A 197 11.04 -15.02 -19.22
CA LYS A 197 12.34 -14.39 -19.58
C LYS A 197 12.32 -12.84 -19.68
N LYS A 198 11.14 -12.20 -19.79
CA LYS A 198 11.01 -10.72 -19.86
C LYS A 198 10.36 -10.06 -18.63
N ASN A 199 9.96 -10.83 -17.62
CA ASN A 199 9.43 -10.34 -16.34
C ASN A 199 9.18 -11.49 -15.37
N ILE A 200 9.50 -11.30 -14.08
CA ILE A 200 9.31 -12.33 -13.06
C ILE A 200 7.81 -12.52 -12.80
N TRP A 201 7.36 -13.78 -12.83
CA TRP A 201 5.98 -14.20 -12.56
C TRP A 201 5.95 -14.97 -11.25
N LEU A 202 5.23 -14.45 -10.25
CA LEU A 202 4.94 -15.18 -9.00
C LEU A 202 4.06 -16.41 -9.30
N GLU A 203 4.08 -17.44 -8.44
CA GLU A 203 3.26 -18.65 -8.63
C GLU A 203 1.75 -18.35 -8.79
N THR A 204 1.27 -17.31 -8.09
CA THR A 204 -0.13 -16.87 -8.17
C THR A 204 -0.44 -16.03 -9.41
N HIS A 205 0.56 -15.65 -10.23
CA HIS A 205 0.43 -14.66 -11.31
C HIS A 205 -0.71 -14.99 -12.27
N ILE A 206 -0.85 -16.26 -12.65
CA ILE A 206 -1.94 -16.74 -13.54
C ILE A 206 -3.34 -16.61 -12.90
N TRP A 207 -3.45 -16.62 -11.57
CA TRP A 207 -4.70 -16.37 -10.86
C TRP A 207 -5.01 -14.87 -10.77
N HIS A 208 -3.98 -14.05 -10.53
CA HIS A 208 -4.09 -12.58 -10.51
C HIS A 208 -4.41 -12.01 -11.88
N ALA A 209 -3.68 -12.38 -12.94
CA ALA A 209 -3.90 -11.92 -14.31
C ALA A 209 -5.30 -12.25 -14.88
N LYS A 210 -5.99 -13.26 -14.32
CA LYS A 210 -7.39 -13.58 -14.66
C LYS A 210 -8.43 -12.69 -13.97
N ARG A 211 -8.04 -11.83 -13.02
CA ARG A 211 -8.93 -11.14 -12.07
C ARG A 211 -8.54 -9.69 -11.73
N PHE A 212 -7.28 -9.31 -11.92
CA PHE A 212 -6.68 -8.02 -11.60
C PHE A 212 -6.12 -7.36 -12.86
N HIS A 213 -5.95 -6.04 -12.80
CA HIS A 213 -5.12 -5.31 -13.75
C HIS A 213 -3.65 -5.51 -13.34
N MET A 214 -2.86 -6.11 -14.24
CA MET A 214 -1.45 -6.39 -13.99
C MET A 214 -0.59 -5.21 -14.47
N VAL A 215 0.45 -4.88 -13.70
CA VAL A 215 1.40 -3.80 -13.98
C VAL A 215 2.82 -4.33 -13.80
N LYS A 216 3.76 -3.87 -14.65
CA LYS A 216 5.18 -4.15 -14.47
C LYS A 216 5.77 -3.15 -13.47
N LYS A 217 6.40 -3.63 -12.39
CA LYS A 217 7.19 -2.83 -11.45
C LYS A 217 8.32 -3.68 -10.88
N TRP A 218 9.51 -3.08 -10.73
CA TRP A 218 10.68 -3.68 -10.07
C TRP A 218 11.12 -5.04 -10.66
N GLY A 219 10.94 -5.25 -11.97
CA GLY A 219 11.18 -6.54 -12.66
C GLY A 219 10.00 -7.53 -12.63
N TYR A 220 9.07 -7.38 -11.69
CA TYR A 220 7.91 -8.25 -11.50
C TYR A 220 6.66 -7.83 -12.30
N CYS A 221 5.74 -8.77 -12.50
CA CYS A 221 4.42 -8.53 -13.08
C CYS A 221 3.30 -8.72 -12.03
N LEU A 222 2.96 -7.65 -11.32
CA LEU A 222 2.14 -7.66 -10.10
C LEU A 222 0.70 -7.19 -10.33
N GLY A 223 -0.22 -7.62 -9.47
CA GLY A 223 -1.63 -7.21 -9.51
C GLY A 223 -1.86 -5.87 -8.82
N GLU A 224 -2.13 -4.81 -9.59
CA GLU A 224 -2.28 -3.45 -9.05
C GLU A 224 -3.66 -3.21 -8.44
N ARG A 225 -4.74 -3.54 -9.18
CA ARG A 225 -6.14 -3.30 -8.80
C ARG A 225 -7.07 -4.43 -9.26
N PRO A 226 -8.09 -4.83 -8.47
CA PRO A 226 -9.08 -5.81 -8.90
C PRO A 226 -9.97 -5.26 -10.02
N THR A 227 -10.30 -6.10 -11.02
CA THR A 227 -11.21 -5.74 -12.14
C THR A 227 -12.65 -5.45 -11.68
N VAL A 228 -13.04 -5.96 -10.51
CA VAL A 228 -14.31 -5.64 -9.84
C VAL A 228 -14.10 -4.54 -8.80
N LYS A 229 -14.87 -3.44 -8.93
CA LYS A 229 -14.81 -2.25 -8.05
C LYS A 229 -15.02 -2.65 -6.57
N SER A 230 -13.91 -2.84 -5.85
CA SER A 230 -13.93 -3.48 -4.52
C SER A 230 -13.38 -2.65 -3.37
N HIS A 231 -12.77 -1.49 -3.59
CA HIS A 231 -12.11 -0.64 -2.58
C HIS A 231 -12.87 -0.53 -1.21
N ARG A 232 -14.12 -0.05 -1.17
CA ARG A 232 -14.97 -0.01 0.05
C ARG A 232 -15.30 -1.38 0.67
N ALA A 233 -15.03 -2.47 -0.02
CA ALA A 233 -15.21 -3.85 0.42
C ALA A 233 -13.89 -4.57 0.70
N CYS A 234 -12.74 -3.99 0.32
CA CYS A 234 -11.40 -4.35 0.80
C CYS A 234 -11.20 -3.77 2.21
N TYR A 235 -11.50 -2.48 2.41
CA TYR A 235 -11.49 -1.84 3.73
C TYR A 235 -12.38 -2.60 4.75
N ARG A 236 -13.66 -2.83 4.42
CA ARG A 236 -14.58 -3.66 5.25
C ARG A 236 -14.18 -5.13 5.40
N ALA A 237 -13.14 -5.59 4.71
CA ALA A 237 -12.55 -6.91 4.93
C ALA A 237 -11.36 -6.85 5.89
N MET A 238 -10.50 -5.84 5.77
CA MET A 238 -9.45 -5.52 6.74
C MET A 238 -10.03 -5.27 8.14
N THR A 239 -11.20 -4.61 8.26
CA THR A 239 -11.79 -4.24 9.56
C THR A 239 -12.63 -5.32 10.23
N ASN A 240 -13.43 -6.10 9.47
CA ASN A 240 -14.46 -6.99 10.04
C ASN A 240 -14.42 -8.42 9.45
N ARG A 241 -13.41 -8.75 8.62
CA ARG A 241 -13.28 -10.06 7.96
C ARG A 241 -11.78 -10.42 7.85
N CYS A 242 -11.37 -10.90 6.68
CA CYS A 242 -9.98 -11.08 6.29
C CYS A 242 -9.78 -10.64 4.83
N LEU A 243 -8.63 -10.04 4.56
CA LEU A 243 -8.10 -9.72 3.23
C LEU A 243 -6.75 -10.42 3.04
N LEU A 244 -6.56 -11.10 1.92
CA LEU A 244 -5.29 -11.74 1.53
C LEU A 244 -4.51 -10.87 0.54
N GLN A 245 -3.19 -10.85 0.66
CA GLN A 245 -2.25 -10.23 -0.27
C GLN A 245 -1.12 -11.22 -0.59
N ASP A 246 -0.61 -11.16 -1.83
CA ASP A 246 0.62 -11.87 -2.23
C ASP A 246 1.80 -10.89 -2.13
N LEU A 247 2.73 -11.20 -1.23
CA LEU A 247 3.95 -10.42 -0.98
C LEU A 247 5.21 -11.23 -1.31
N SER A 248 5.11 -12.28 -2.12
CA SER A 248 6.22 -13.17 -2.52
C SER A 248 7.24 -12.51 -3.46
N TYR A 249 7.15 -11.18 -3.63
CA TYR A 249 8.16 -10.36 -4.28
C TYR A 249 9.16 -9.75 -3.28
N TYR A 250 8.94 -9.83 -1.96
CA TYR A 250 9.97 -9.44 -0.98
C TYR A 250 11.14 -10.42 -1.07
N CYS A 251 12.36 -9.89 -1.12
CA CYS A 251 13.58 -10.69 -1.14
C CYS A 251 13.97 -11.06 0.30
N CYS A 252 14.64 -12.20 0.44
CA CYS A 252 15.22 -12.65 1.70
C CYS A 252 16.73 -12.86 1.48
N LEU A 253 17.55 -12.20 2.30
CA LEU A 253 18.98 -12.49 2.41
C LEU A 253 19.18 -13.33 3.68
N GLU A 254 19.87 -14.46 3.53
CA GLU A 254 20.28 -15.32 4.64
C GLU A 254 21.72 -15.01 5.03
N LEU A 255 21.96 -14.78 6.32
CA LEU A 255 23.29 -14.70 6.91
C LEU A 255 23.49 -15.90 7.82
N LYS A 256 24.58 -16.64 7.61
CA LYS A 256 25.00 -17.76 8.46
C LYS A 256 26.43 -17.55 8.96
N GLY A 257 26.68 -17.71 10.25
CA GLY A 257 28.00 -17.46 10.86
C GLY A 257 27.96 -17.51 12.39
N LYS A 258 29.05 -17.13 13.06
CA LYS A 258 29.05 -16.95 14.53
C LYS A 258 28.18 -15.75 14.91
N GLU A 259 27.42 -15.86 15.99
CA GLU A 259 26.48 -14.82 16.43
C GLU A 259 27.17 -13.48 16.70
N GLU A 260 28.31 -13.51 17.40
CA GLU A 260 29.11 -12.31 17.67
C GLU A 260 29.56 -11.60 16.39
N GLU A 261 30.07 -12.33 15.39
CA GLU A 261 30.59 -11.73 14.16
C GLU A 261 29.49 -11.12 13.31
N ILE A 262 28.32 -11.77 13.24
CA ILE A 262 27.12 -11.20 12.58
C ILE A 262 26.69 -9.91 13.31
N LEU A 263 26.70 -9.89 14.64
CA LEU A 263 26.32 -8.71 15.42
C LEU A 263 27.36 -7.59 15.32
N LYS A 264 28.66 -7.90 15.32
CA LYS A 264 29.76 -6.94 15.08
C LYS A 264 29.60 -6.29 13.70
N ALA A 265 29.50 -7.09 12.63
CA ALA A 265 29.38 -6.59 11.26
C ALA A 265 28.11 -5.74 11.03
N LEU A 266 26.96 -6.17 11.56
CA LEU A 266 25.69 -5.43 11.40
C LEU A 266 25.51 -4.25 12.37
N SER A 267 26.36 -4.11 13.40
CA SER A 267 26.23 -3.04 14.40
C SER A 267 26.26 -1.65 13.75
N GLY A 268 27.29 -1.36 12.94
CA GLY A 268 27.46 -0.07 12.26
C GLY A 268 26.39 0.26 11.21
N MET A 269 25.56 -0.70 10.80
CA MET A 269 24.44 -0.48 9.86
C MET A 269 23.13 -0.08 10.54
N CYS A 270 23.07 -0.07 11.88
CA CYS A 270 21.88 0.25 12.67
C CYS A 270 22.18 1.19 13.84
N SER A 271 21.16 1.89 14.36
CA SER A 271 21.31 2.84 15.47
C SER A 271 20.23 2.63 16.52
N ILE A 272 20.65 2.54 17.79
CA ILE A 272 19.79 2.31 18.96
C ILE A 272 18.71 3.40 19.11
N ASP A 273 19.00 4.64 18.70
CA ASP A 273 18.03 5.75 18.78
C ASP A 273 16.83 5.56 17.85
N THR A 274 16.98 4.79 16.78
CA THR A 274 15.88 4.45 15.85
C THR A 274 14.94 3.37 16.39
N GLY A 275 15.35 2.63 17.43
CA GLY A 275 14.58 1.57 18.07
C GLY A 275 15.34 0.25 18.19
N LEU A 276 14.75 -0.83 17.67
CA LEU A 276 15.34 -2.17 17.79
C LEU A 276 16.54 -2.31 16.84
N THR A 277 17.66 -2.80 17.37
CA THR A 277 18.80 -3.29 16.58
C THR A 277 18.69 -4.81 16.38
N PHE A 278 19.59 -5.40 15.59
CA PHE A 278 19.67 -6.86 15.46
C PHE A 278 19.93 -7.58 16.80
N ALA A 279 20.62 -6.92 17.73
CA ALA A 279 20.93 -7.39 19.07
C ALA A 279 19.78 -7.25 20.10
N ALA A 280 18.56 -6.86 19.68
CA ALA A 280 17.43 -6.72 20.60
C ALA A 280 17.04 -8.08 21.22
N VAL A 281 17.16 -8.23 22.55
CA VAL A 281 17.03 -9.51 23.28
C VAL A 281 15.79 -10.35 22.92
N HIS A 282 14.62 -9.71 22.78
CA HIS A 282 13.38 -10.41 22.41
C HIS A 282 13.43 -10.99 20.98
N CYS A 283 14.18 -10.37 20.06
CA CYS A 283 14.41 -10.87 18.72
C CYS A 283 15.58 -11.87 18.70
N LEU A 284 16.63 -11.68 19.50
CA LEU A 284 17.72 -12.66 19.66
C LEU A 284 17.21 -14.02 20.16
N SER A 285 16.14 -14.07 20.97
CA SER A 285 15.52 -15.35 21.36
C SER A 285 14.83 -16.12 20.21
N GLY A 286 14.67 -15.50 19.04
CA GLY A 286 13.88 -16.01 17.92
C GLY A 286 12.36 -15.83 18.07
N LYS A 287 11.82 -15.68 19.30
CA LYS A 287 10.37 -15.60 19.59
C LYS A 287 9.59 -14.60 18.72
N ARG A 288 10.21 -13.49 18.30
CA ARG A 288 9.55 -12.37 17.62
C ARG A 288 10.38 -11.81 16.45
N GLN A 289 9.73 -11.52 15.32
CA GLN A 289 10.36 -10.78 14.22
C GLN A 289 10.72 -9.36 14.67
N GLY A 290 11.88 -8.88 14.23
CA GLY A 290 12.30 -7.49 14.39
C GLY A 290 11.95 -6.63 13.18
N SER A 291 11.88 -5.32 13.36
CA SER A 291 11.77 -4.35 12.28
C SER A 291 12.58 -3.10 12.58
N LEU A 292 13.43 -2.70 11.63
CA LEU A 292 14.38 -1.59 11.77
C LEU A 292 14.62 -0.89 10.43
N VAL A 293 15.45 0.15 10.46
CA VAL A 293 15.95 0.85 9.26
C VAL A 293 17.45 0.64 9.18
N LEU A 294 17.92 0.22 7.99
CA LEU A 294 19.34 0.13 7.69
C LEU A 294 19.87 1.46 7.14
N TYR A 295 21.10 1.75 7.51
CA TYR A 295 21.93 2.86 7.04
C TYR A 295 23.22 2.27 6.48
N ARG A 296 23.98 3.08 5.73
CA ARG A 296 25.37 2.75 5.41
C ARG A 296 26.24 2.73 6.67
N VAL A 297 27.30 1.92 6.65
CA VAL A 297 28.15 1.64 7.81
C VAL A 297 28.66 2.92 8.45
N ASN A 298 28.34 3.11 9.74
CA ASN A 298 28.73 4.24 10.58
C ASN A 298 28.27 5.63 10.09
N LYS A 299 27.32 5.71 9.14
CA LYS A 299 26.82 6.98 8.57
C LYS A 299 25.55 7.54 9.21
N TYR A 300 24.97 6.88 10.21
CA TYR A 300 23.78 7.39 10.92
C TYR A 300 23.99 8.84 11.42
N PRO A 301 23.05 9.80 11.21
CA PRO A 301 21.66 9.65 10.72
C PRO A 301 21.49 9.83 9.20
N ARG A 302 22.59 9.86 8.46
CA ARG A 302 22.69 10.16 7.02
C ARG A 302 22.72 8.85 6.20
N GLU A 303 22.59 8.96 4.88
CA GLU A 303 22.64 7.83 3.91
C GLU A 303 21.80 6.59 4.32
N MET A 304 20.47 6.77 4.36
CA MET A 304 19.50 5.70 4.66
C MET A 304 19.37 4.71 3.49
N LEU A 305 19.58 3.41 3.75
CA LEU A 305 19.37 2.36 2.75
C LEU A 305 17.90 1.99 2.63
N GLY A 306 17.24 1.63 3.74
CA GLY A 306 15.81 1.30 3.73
C GLY A 306 15.31 0.52 4.95
N PRO A 307 13.98 0.38 5.12
CA PRO A 307 13.39 -0.40 6.20
C PRO A 307 13.41 -1.91 5.89
N VAL A 308 13.68 -2.70 6.92
CA VAL A 308 13.86 -4.16 6.88
C VAL A 308 13.06 -4.83 8.00
N THR A 309 12.52 -6.02 7.75
CA THR A 309 12.06 -6.92 8.81
C THR A 309 13.01 -8.11 8.91
N PHE A 310 13.45 -8.47 10.11
CA PHE A 310 14.45 -9.54 10.29
C PHE A 310 13.98 -10.61 11.27
N ILE A 311 14.51 -11.82 11.11
CA ILE A 311 14.16 -12.98 11.94
C ILE A 311 15.44 -13.75 12.28
N TRP A 312 15.72 -13.94 13.57
CA TRP A 312 16.72 -14.91 14.02
C TRP A 312 16.10 -16.30 14.11
N LYS A 313 16.86 -17.32 13.72
CA LYS A 313 16.51 -18.71 14.03
C LYS A 313 16.60 -18.94 15.54
N SER A 314 15.59 -19.57 16.12
CA SER A 314 15.56 -19.92 17.55
C SER A 314 16.61 -20.99 17.87
N GLN A 315 17.32 -20.83 18.99
CA GLN A 315 18.20 -21.85 19.55
C GLN A 315 17.35 -23.01 20.11
N ARG A 316 17.79 -24.26 19.95
CA ARG A 316 17.10 -25.45 20.53
C ARG A 316 17.65 -25.81 21.92
N THR A 317 18.88 -25.40 22.21
CA THR A 317 19.58 -25.51 23.48
C THR A 317 20.13 -24.12 23.84
N PRO A 318 19.90 -23.61 25.06
CA PRO A 318 20.48 -22.34 25.50
C PRO A 318 21.91 -22.54 26.01
N GLY A 319 22.90 -21.94 25.35
CA GLY A 319 24.31 -21.92 25.79
C GLY A 319 25.34 -22.07 24.68
N ASP A 320 24.99 -22.74 23.58
CA ASP A 320 25.94 -23.16 22.53
C ASP A 320 26.32 -22.01 21.56
N THR A 321 27.19 -21.09 22.00
CA THR A 321 27.73 -19.99 21.16
C THR A 321 28.71 -20.47 20.08
N SER A 322 29.13 -21.74 20.14
CA SER A 322 29.98 -22.40 19.14
C SER A 322 29.27 -22.62 17.80
N GLU A 323 27.94 -22.69 17.79
CA GLU A 323 27.17 -23.11 16.62
C GLU A 323 26.91 -22.00 15.58
N SER A 324 26.79 -22.42 14.33
CA SER A 324 26.60 -21.53 13.19
C SER A 324 25.15 -21.02 13.10
N ARG A 325 24.94 -19.77 13.55
CA ARG A 325 23.62 -19.15 13.66
C ARG A 325 23.10 -18.64 12.32
N GLN A 326 21.78 -18.70 12.11
CA GLN A 326 21.09 -18.20 10.90
C GLN A 326 20.20 -16.98 11.22
N LEU A 327 20.28 -15.97 10.35
CA LEU A 327 19.49 -14.73 10.36
C LEU A 327 18.89 -14.50 8.97
N TRP A 328 17.60 -14.20 8.89
CA TRP A 328 16.91 -13.83 7.65
C TRP A 328 16.55 -12.34 7.64
N ILE A 329 16.99 -11.65 6.58
CA ILE A 329 16.80 -10.21 6.33
C ILE A 329 15.80 -10.05 5.17
N TRP A 330 14.60 -9.55 5.47
CA TRP A 330 13.55 -9.34 4.47
C TRP A 330 13.47 -7.89 4.03
N LEU A 331 13.56 -7.68 2.71
CA LEU A 331 13.64 -6.36 2.09
C LEU A 331 12.83 -6.27 0.79
N HIS A 332 12.61 -5.04 0.33
CA HIS A 332 11.89 -4.75 -0.92
C HIS A 332 12.84 -4.86 -2.12
N PRO A 333 12.43 -5.37 -3.31
CA PRO A 333 13.32 -5.57 -4.47
C PRO A 333 14.18 -4.38 -4.87
N THR A 334 13.66 -3.17 -4.77
CA THR A 334 14.40 -1.94 -5.10
C THR A 334 15.54 -1.62 -4.12
N LEU A 335 15.57 -2.26 -2.96
CA LEU A 335 16.61 -2.11 -1.94
C LEU A 335 17.59 -3.29 -1.99
N LYS A 336 17.34 -4.32 -2.82
CA LYS A 336 18.08 -5.59 -2.81
C LYS A 336 19.50 -5.44 -3.34
N GLN A 337 19.75 -4.44 -4.19
CA GLN A 337 21.08 -4.14 -4.69
C GLN A 337 21.87 -3.40 -3.62
N ASP A 338 21.43 -2.18 -3.27
CA ASP A 338 22.06 -1.31 -2.27
C ASP A 338 22.39 -2.03 -0.95
N ILE A 339 21.46 -2.84 -0.41
CA ILE A 339 21.64 -3.56 0.86
C ILE A 339 22.55 -4.79 0.68
N LEU A 340 22.53 -5.48 -0.47
CA LEU A 340 23.42 -6.63 -0.70
C LEU A 340 24.86 -6.18 -0.90
N GLU A 341 25.08 -5.07 -1.61
CA GLU A 341 26.40 -4.46 -1.80
C GLU A 341 26.97 -3.97 -0.46
N GLU A 342 26.18 -3.27 0.36
CA GLU A 342 26.61 -2.83 1.70
C GLU A 342 26.90 -4.01 2.64
N ILE A 343 26.05 -5.04 2.69
CA ILE A 343 26.29 -6.22 3.53
C ILE A 343 27.51 -7.03 3.04
N LYS A 344 27.73 -7.12 1.72
CA LYS A 344 28.93 -7.76 1.15
C LYS A 344 30.21 -7.04 1.61
N ALA A 345 30.20 -5.70 1.64
CA ALA A 345 31.30 -4.90 2.15
C ALA A 345 31.47 -5.04 3.68
N ALA A 346 30.39 -4.84 4.45
CA ALA A 346 30.41 -4.86 5.92
C ALA A 346 30.86 -6.22 6.50
N CYS A 347 30.45 -7.33 5.89
CA CYS A 347 30.84 -8.69 6.30
C CYS A 347 32.17 -9.16 5.68
N GLN A 348 32.84 -8.35 4.86
CA GLN A 348 34.05 -8.75 4.09
C GLN A 348 33.84 -10.04 3.27
N CYS A 349 32.68 -10.18 2.62
CA CYS A 349 32.33 -11.40 1.90
C CYS A 349 32.78 -11.33 0.42
N VAL A 350 33.63 -12.28 0.03
CA VAL A 350 34.14 -12.43 -1.34
C VAL A 350 33.29 -13.47 -2.09
N GLU A 351 33.32 -13.42 -3.41
CA GLU A 351 32.70 -14.45 -4.24
C GLU A 351 33.53 -15.74 -4.14
N PRO A 352 32.91 -16.91 -3.90
CA PRO A 352 33.64 -18.16 -3.87
C PRO A 352 34.29 -18.36 -5.24
N ILE A 353 35.62 -18.44 -5.27
CA ILE A 353 36.39 -18.70 -6.48
C ILE A 353 35.96 -20.07 -7.00
N LYS A 354 35.08 -20.07 -8.01
CA LYS A 354 34.72 -21.27 -8.76
C LYS A 354 35.95 -21.70 -9.53
N SER A 355 36.75 -22.60 -8.95
CA SER A 355 37.79 -23.31 -9.68
C SER A 355 37.17 -23.91 -10.94
N ALA A 356 37.71 -23.56 -12.09
CA ALA A 356 37.10 -23.86 -13.38
C ALA A 356 37.26 -25.34 -13.72
N VAL A 357 36.40 -26.19 -13.15
CA VAL A 357 36.18 -27.54 -13.64
C VAL A 357 35.57 -27.43 -15.02
N CYS A 358 36.40 -27.57 -16.04
CA CYS A 358 35.99 -27.57 -17.43
C CYS A 358 34.95 -28.68 -17.65
N ILE A 359 33.69 -28.30 -17.85
CA ILE A 359 32.72 -29.20 -18.46
C ILE A 359 33.17 -29.36 -19.91
N ALA A 360 33.77 -30.50 -20.23
CA ALA A 360 34.15 -30.81 -21.59
C ALA A 360 32.91 -30.83 -22.49
N ASP A 361 32.91 -30.04 -23.56
CA ASP A 361 31.85 -30.09 -24.57
C ASP A 361 31.77 -31.50 -25.18
N PRO A 362 30.57 -32.12 -25.25
CA PRO A 362 30.42 -33.39 -25.94
C PRO A 362 30.71 -33.22 -27.43
N LEU A 363 31.86 -33.72 -27.88
CA LEU A 363 32.26 -33.71 -29.29
C LEU A 363 31.18 -34.37 -30.16
N PRO A 364 30.77 -33.74 -31.29
CA PRO A 364 29.82 -34.35 -32.20
C PRO A 364 30.49 -35.49 -32.97
N THR A 365 30.07 -36.73 -32.72
CA THR A 365 30.50 -37.88 -33.53
C THR A 365 29.94 -37.78 -34.96
N PRO A 366 30.75 -38.05 -35.99
CA PRO A 366 30.31 -37.91 -37.38
C PRO A 366 29.34 -39.02 -37.78
N SER A 367 28.21 -38.65 -38.37
CA SER A 367 27.31 -39.58 -39.04
C SER A 367 27.90 -40.02 -40.38
N GLN A 368 28.17 -41.30 -40.56
CA GLN A 368 28.59 -41.85 -41.86
C GLN A 368 27.51 -41.68 -42.92
N GLU A 369 27.94 -41.33 -44.13
CA GLU A 369 27.10 -41.28 -45.32
C GLU A 369 26.81 -42.69 -45.83
N LYS A 370 25.58 -42.93 -46.29
CA LYS A 370 25.29 -43.78 -47.46
C LYS A 370 24.21 -43.13 -48.32
N SER A 371 24.30 -43.39 -49.62
CA SER A 371 23.76 -42.54 -50.68
C SER A 371 22.35 -42.94 -51.16
N GLN A 372 21.92 -42.23 -52.21
CA GLN A 372 20.67 -42.28 -52.98
C GLN A 372 20.41 -43.69 -53.58
N THR A 373 19.26 -44.06 -54.19
CA THR A 373 18.55 -43.36 -55.29
C THR A 373 17.10 -43.86 -55.53
N GLU A 374 16.24 -42.93 -56.00
CA GLU A 374 14.97 -43.10 -56.77
C GLU A 374 13.65 -43.69 -56.18
N LEU A 375 12.63 -43.72 -57.05
CA LEU A 375 11.16 -43.65 -56.86
C LEU A 375 10.45 -44.66 -57.82
N PRO A 376 9.09 -44.76 -57.96
CA PRO A 376 7.97 -44.09 -57.27
C PRO A 376 6.78 -44.99 -56.82
N ASP A 377 5.78 -44.30 -56.22
CA ASP A 377 4.31 -44.52 -56.36
C ASP A 377 3.53 -45.55 -55.51
N GLU A 378 2.21 -45.48 -55.72
CA GLU A 378 1.06 -46.20 -55.16
C GLU A 378 0.58 -45.80 -53.74
N LYS A 379 -0.76 -45.82 -53.59
CA LYS A 379 -1.49 -45.28 -52.43
C LYS A 379 -2.17 -46.41 -51.67
N ILE A 380 -2.22 -46.33 -50.33
CA ILE A 380 -3.42 -46.69 -49.54
C ILE A 380 -3.30 -46.13 -48.11
N GLY A 381 -4.38 -45.54 -47.61
CA GLY A 381 -4.38 -44.84 -46.33
C GLY A 381 -4.86 -45.72 -45.16
N THR A 382 -4.04 -45.87 -44.12
CA THR A 382 -4.50 -46.33 -42.79
C THR A 382 -4.12 -45.34 -41.69
N LYS A 383 -5.07 -45.08 -40.78
CA LYS A 383 -4.90 -44.12 -39.66
C LYS A 383 -4.03 -44.74 -38.57
N ARG A 384 -2.70 -44.65 -38.69
CA ARG A 384 -1.79 -45.09 -37.61
C ARG A 384 -1.94 -44.20 -36.37
N LYS A 385 -2.67 -44.73 -35.38
CA LYS A 385 -2.74 -44.26 -34.00
C LYS A 385 -1.31 -44.30 -33.42
N ARG A 386 -0.62 -43.16 -33.37
CA ARG A 386 0.73 -43.07 -32.79
C ARG A 386 0.64 -43.44 -31.30
N LYS A 387 1.15 -44.62 -30.95
CA LYS A 387 1.48 -44.99 -29.58
C LYS A 387 2.58 -44.03 -29.13
N ASP A 388 2.35 -43.33 -28.03
CA ASP A 388 3.32 -42.41 -27.42
C ASP A 388 4.08 -43.16 -26.32
N ASP A 389 4.61 -44.35 -26.69
CA ASP A 389 5.40 -45.23 -25.82
C ASP A 389 6.82 -44.66 -25.69
N GLY A 390 6.89 -43.45 -25.12
CA GLY A 390 8.12 -42.69 -24.93
C GLY A 390 7.93 -41.81 -23.70
N GLU A 391 8.35 -42.33 -22.55
CA GLU A 391 8.30 -41.57 -21.30
C GLU A 391 9.06 -40.25 -21.49
N ASN A 392 8.37 -39.14 -21.25
CA ASN A 392 8.95 -37.81 -21.42
C ASN A 392 9.81 -37.46 -20.19
N ALA A 393 10.86 -38.27 -19.97
CA ALA A 393 11.83 -38.24 -18.87
C ALA A 393 12.82 -37.05 -18.97
N LYS A 394 12.29 -35.87 -19.32
CA LYS A 394 12.94 -34.58 -19.06
C LYS A 394 11.97 -33.76 -18.22
N PRO A 395 12.18 -33.66 -16.89
CA PRO A 395 11.30 -32.89 -16.01
C PRO A 395 11.11 -31.48 -16.56
N ILE A 396 9.91 -31.20 -17.10
CA ILE A 396 9.57 -29.90 -17.68
C ILE A 396 9.68 -28.89 -16.53
N LYS A 397 10.78 -28.13 -16.50
CA LYS A 397 11.19 -27.29 -15.36
C LYS A 397 9.96 -26.65 -14.71
N LYS A 398 9.59 -27.16 -13.52
CA LYS A 398 8.44 -26.68 -12.74
C LYS A 398 8.61 -25.16 -12.64
N ILE A 399 7.60 -24.39 -13.04
CA ILE A 399 7.74 -22.93 -13.15
C ILE A 399 7.80 -22.32 -11.75
N ILE A 400 9.03 -22.21 -11.24
CA ILE A 400 9.41 -21.93 -9.86
C ILE A 400 10.70 -21.10 -9.94
N GLY A 401 10.73 -19.95 -9.26
CA GLY A 401 11.91 -19.09 -9.05
C GLY A 401 12.72 -18.69 -10.30
N ASP A 402 13.55 -19.61 -10.75
CA ASP A 402 14.95 -19.31 -11.08
C ASP A 402 15.21 -19.20 -12.59
N GLY A 403 14.21 -19.46 -13.43
CA GLY A 403 14.25 -19.35 -14.90
C GLY A 403 14.43 -17.93 -15.46
N THR A 404 14.87 -16.98 -14.63
CA THR A 404 15.13 -15.57 -14.96
C THR A 404 16.45 -15.05 -14.36
N ARG A 405 17.14 -15.81 -13.50
CA ARG A 405 18.52 -15.50 -13.08
C ARG A 405 19.49 -16.07 -14.12
N ASP A 406 20.63 -15.40 -14.27
CA ASP A 406 21.78 -15.94 -14.98
C ASP A 406 22.45 -17.02 -14.11
N PRO A 407 22.81 -18.21 -14.64
CA PRO A 407 23.53 -19.25 -13.89
C PRO A 407 24.93 -18.82 -13.41
N CYS A 408 25.52 -17.78 -14.02
CA CYS A 408 26.82 -17.25 -13.61
C CYS A 408 26.73 -16.46 -12.29
N LEU A 409 25.63 -15.74 -12.05
CA LEU A 409 25.45 -14.87 -10.87
C LEU A 409 25.44 -15.67 -9.56
N PRO A 410 26.41 -15.45 -8.64
CA PRO A 410 26.53 -16.23 -7.41
C PRO A 410 25.26 -16.18 -6.54
N TYR A 411 24.94 -17.33 -5.96
CA TYR A 411 23.84 -17.51 -5.01
C TYR A 411 24.28 -17.18 -3.57
N SER A 412 25.57 -17.35 -3.28
CA SER A 412 26.17 -17.11 -1.98
C SER A 412 27.59 -16.54 -2.08
N TRP A 413 27.99 -15.85 -1.01
CA TRP A 413 29.30 -15.23 -0.80
C TRP A 413 29.84 -15.69 0.56
N ILE A 414 31.16 -15.78 0.71
CA ILE A 414 31.80 -16.22 1.95
C ILE A 414 32.86 -15.21 2.40
N SER A 415 32.95 -14.95 3.70
CA SER A 415 34.05 -14.20 4.32
C SER A 415 35.09 -15.19 4.87
N PRO A 416 36.34 -15.19 4.34
CA PRO A 416 37.41 -16.02 4.89
C PRO A 416 37.82 -15.63 6.32
N THR A 417 37.62 -14.35 6.70
CA THR A 417 38.05 -13.80 7.99
C THR A 417 37.01 -14.00 9.10
N THR A 418 35.74 -13.69 8.83
CA THR A 418 34.66 -13.77 9.84
C THR A 418 33.91 -15.10 9.83
N GLY A 419 34.06 -15.91 8.78
CA GLY A 419 33.26 -17.12 8.54
C GLY A 419 31.79 -16.84 8.19
N ILE A 420 31.42 -15.58 7.94
CA ILE A 420 30.04 -15.22 7.55
C ILE A 420 29.78 -15.65 6.10
N ILE A 421 28.66 -16.33 5.90
CA ILE A 421 28.12 -16.75 4.61
C ILE A 421 26.85 -15.93 4.33
N ILE A 422 26.83 -15.21 3.20
CA ILE A 422 25.64 -14.53 2.68
C ILE A 422 24.99 -15.45 1.64
N SER A 423 23.67 -15.62 1.64
CA SER A 423 22.93 -16.31 0.56
C SER A 423 21.69 -15.53 0.13
N ASP A 424 21.49 -15.39 -1.19
CA ASP A 424 20.43 -14.57 -1.80
C ASP A 424 19.20 -15.42 -2.17
N LEU A 425 18.32 -15.63 -1.19
CA LEU A 425 17.14 -16.49 -1.28
C LEU A 425 15.97 -15.85 -2.06
N THR A 426 16.26 -14.99 -3.05
CA THR A 426 15.25 -14.43 -3.97
C THR A 426 14.35 -15.51 -4.56
N MET A 427 13.03 -15.40 -4.34
CA MET A 427 12.01 -16.35 -4.83
C MET A 427 12.11 -17.79 -4.28
N GLU A 428 12.92 -18.05 -3.24
CA GLU A 428 13.05 -19.40 -2.66
C GLU A 428 11.79 -19.84 -1.87
N MET A 429 11.00 -18.86 -1.43
CA MET A 429 9.87 -19.02 -0.51
C MET A 429 8.80 -17.96 -0.78
N ASN A 430 7.53 -18.30 -0.57
CA ASN A 430 6.39 -17.39 -0.79
C ASN A 430 5.91 -16.79 0.54
N ARG A 431 5.52 -15.50 0.53
CA ARG A 431 5.04 -14.76 1.70
C ARG A 431 3.63 -14.22 1.43
N PHE A 432 2.64 -14.74 2.14
CA PHE A 432 1.23 -14.37 1.99
C PHE A 432 0.71 -13.65 3.24
N ARG A 433 0.12 -12.46 3.08
CA ARG A 433 -0.36 -11.64 4.20
C ARG A 433 -1.88 -11.69 4.32
N LEU A 434 -2.39 -12.18 5.45
CA LEU A 434 -3.81 -12.20 5.82
C LEU A 434 -4.08 -11.08 6.84
N ILE A 435 -4.90 -10.08 6.48
CA ILE A 435 -5.18 -8.88 7.28
C ILE A 435 -6.63 -8.87 7.76
N GLY A 436 -6.84 -8.67 9.07
CA GLY A 436 -8.13 -8.45 9.71
C GLY A 436 -8.53 -9.53 10.72
N PRO A 437 -9.57 -9.30 11.57
CA PRO A 437 -9.87 -10.16 12.72
C PRO A 437 -10.14 -11.62 12.36
N LEU A 438 -10.88 -11.88 11.28
CA LEU A 438 -11.17 -13.25 10.83
C LEU A 438 -10.01 -13.90 10.07
N SER A 439 -8.82 -13.30 10.06
CA SER A 439 -7.62 -14.01 9.59
C SER A 439 -7.38 -15.25 10.45
N HIS A 440 -7.63 -15.18 11.76
CA HIS A 440 -7.39 -16.31 12.66
C HIS A 440 -8.26 -17.52 12.31
N SER A 441 -9.59 -17.41 12.42
CA SER A 441 -10.49 -18.53 12.15
C SER A 441 -10.35 -19.08 10.72
N ILE A 442 -9.98 -18.26 9.74
CA ILE A 442 -9.68 -18.70 8.37
C ILE A 442 -8.41 -19.55 8.29
N LEU A 443 -7.40 -19.23 9.10
CA LEU A 443 -6.14 -19.94 9.15
C LEU A 443 -6.38 -21.33 9.77
N THR A 444 -7.01 -21.39 10.94
CA THR A 444 -7.38 -22.65 11.64
C THR A 444 -8.42 -23.50 10.86
N GLU A 445 -9.33 -22.89 10.07
CA GLU A 445 -10.25 -23.65 9.21
C GLU A 445 -9.60 -24.16 7.90
N ALA A 446 -8.53 -23.53 7.41
CA ALA A 446 -7.91 -23.88 6.12
C ALA A 446 -6.69 -24.79 6.27
N ILE A 447 -5.92 -24.60 7.34
CA ILE A 447 -4.69 -25.31 7.66
C ILE A 447 -4.97 -26.19 8.89
N LYS A 448 -4.45 -27.42 8.87
CA LYS A 448 -4.36 -28.31 10.03
C LYS A 448 -2.89 -28.70 10.20
N ALA A 449 -2.49 -29.04 11.43
CA ALA A 449 -1.18 -29.63 11.65
C ALA A 449 -1.05 -30.97 10.88
N ALA A 450 0.19 -31.37 10.63
CA ALA A 450 0.48 -32.70 10.09
C ALA A 450 0.18 -33.76 11.16
N SER A 451 -0.40 -34.90 10.75
CA SER A 451 -0.41 -36.08 11.61
C SER A 451 1.02 -36.55 11.91
N VAL A 452 1.28 -36.84 13.19
CA VAL A 452 2.43 -37.65 13.63
C VAL A 452 2.12 -39.10 13.26
N HIS A 453 3.12 -39.83 12.78
CA HIS A 453 3.03 -41.29 12.59
C HIS A 453 3.65 -41.97 13.80
N THR A 454 2.89 -42.85 14.44
CA THR A 454 3.43 -43.83 15.40
C THR A 454 4.26 -44.88 14.68
N VAL A 455 5.25 -45.44 15.37
CA VAL A 455 6.06 -46.55 14.83
C VAL A 455 5.15 -47.77 14.68
N GLY A 456 4.93 -48.24 13.44
CA GLY A 456 4.06 -49.38 13.16
C GLY A 456 3.49 -49.48 11.74
N GLU A 457 3.54 -48.41 10.92
CA GLU A 457 3.13 -48.48 9.50
C GLU A 457 4.32 -48.75 8.56
N ASP A 458 4.05 -49.43 7.45
CA ASP A 458 5.09 -49.95 6.54
C ASP A 458 6.00 -48.84 6.00
N THR A 459 7.29 -49.01 6.26
CA THR A 459 8.23 -47.88 6.34
C THR A 459 8.92 -47.55 5.01
N GLU A 460 8.83 -48.41 3.99
CA GLU A 460 9.76 -48.41 2.85
C GLU A 460 9.31 -47.56 1.63
N GLU A 461 8.01 -47.38 1.40
CA GLU A 461 7.49 -46.72 0.17
C GLU A 461 7.23 -45.19 0.30
N THR A 462 7.61 -44.54 1.41
CA THR A 462 7.16 -43.16 1.69
C THR A 462 8.07 -42.04 1.14
N PRO A 463 7.56 -41.12 0.28
CA PRO A 463 8.36 -40.02 -0.28
C PRO A 463 8.65 -38.87 0.70
N HIS A 464 8.25 -38.99 1.97
CA HIS A 464 8.44 -37.97 3.02
C HIS A 464 9.21 -38.51 4.23
N ARG A 465 10.17 -39.41 3.98
CA ARG A 465 11.06 -40.05 4.96
C ARG A 465 11.65 -39.10 6.02
N TRP A 466 11.97 -37.85 5.66
CA TRP A 466 12.46 -36.83 6.60
C TRP A 466 11.50 -36.56 7.77
N TRP A 467 10.18 -36.67 7.55
CA TRP A 467 9.17 -36.52 8.60
C TRP A 467 9.14 -37.73 9.52
N ILE A 468 9.29 -38.93 8.98
CA ILE A 468 9.40 -40.18 9.77
C ILE A 468 10.67 -40.14 10.64
N GLU A 469 11.81 -39.74 10.09
CA GLU A 469 13.06 -39.56 10.82
C GLU A 469 12.99 -38.43 11.86
N THR A 470 12.11 -37.44 11.66
CA THR A 470 11.78 -36.41 12.65
C THR A 470 10.90 -36.99 13.77
N CYS A 471 9.85 -37.74 13.45
CA CYS A 471 8.93 -38.37 14.41
C CYS A 471 9.56 -39.52 15.22
N LYS A 472 10.63 -40.15 14.72
CA LYS A 472 11.45 -41.10 15.50
C LYS A 472 12.09 -40.48 16.75
N LYS A 473 12.15 -39.14 16.86
CA LYS A 473 12.67 -38.43 18.03
C LYS A 473 11.50 -38.00 18.94
N PRO A 474 11.42 -38.47 20.21
CA PRO A 474 10.27 -38.18 21.08
C PRO A 474 10.09 -36.67 21.35
N ASP A 475 11.19 -35.91 21.48
CA ASP A 475 11.15 -34.45 21.59
C ASP A 475 10.34 -33.79 20.46
N SER A 476 10.56 -34.24 19.22
CA SER A 476 9.94 -33.65 18.03
C SER A 476 8.44 -33.93 18.00
N VAL A 477 8.02 -35.11 18.49
CA VAL A 477 6.60 -35.45 18.64
C VAL A 477 5.96 -34.59 19.72
N SER A 478 6.57 -34.49 20.91
CA SER A 478 6.07 -33.63 21.99
C SER A 478 5.98 -32.16 21.57
N LEU A 479 7.03 -31.66 20.89
CA LEU A 479 7.09 -30.30 20.35
C LEU A 479 6.00 -30.04 19.30
N HIS A 480 5.80 -30.96 18.35
CA HIS A 480 4.76 -30.81 17.34
C HIS A 480 3.36 -30.79 17.96
N CYS A 481 3.09 -31.64 18.97
CA CYS A 481 1.84 -31.60 19.73
C CYS A 481 1.67 -30.28 20.52
N ARG A 482 2.75 -29.70 21.08
CA ARG A 482 2.72 -28.36 21.70
C ARG A 482 2.41 -27.27 20.65
N GLN A 483 2.99 -27.36 19.45
CA GLN A 483 2.72 -26.43 18.34
C GLN A 483 1.26 -26.53 17.88
N GLU A 484 0.72 -27.74 17.73
CA GLU A 484 -0.68 -27.99 17.38
C GLU A 484 -1.65 -27.48 18.46
N ALA A 485 -1.38 -27.74 19.75
CA ALA A 485 -2.20 -27.23 20.85
C ALA A 485 -2.26 -25.69 20.90
N ILE A 486 -1.11 -25.01 20.69
CA ILE A 486 -1.07 -23.55 20.58
C ILE A 486 -1.82 -23.07 19.34
N PHE A 487 -1.72 -23.77 18.21
CA PHE A 487 -2.42 -23.44 16.97
C PHE A 487 -3.94 -23.59 17.06
N GLU A 488 -4.42 -24.61 17.79
CA GLU A 488 -5.83 -24.84 18.11
C GLU A 488 -6.37 -23.77 19.08
N LEU A 489 -5.62 -23.47 20.15
CA LEU A 489 -5.93 -22.44 21.16
C LEU A 489 -6.00 -21.03 20.54
N LEU A 490 -5.04 -20.71 19.67
CA LEU A 490 -5.05 -19.52 18.82
C LEU A 490 -6.36 -19.39 18.01
N GLY A 491 -6.95 -20.51 17.58
CA GLY A 491 -8.27 -20.57 16.92
C GLY A 491 -9.46 -20.08 17.75
N GLY A 492 -9.32 -20.00 19.08
CA GLY A 492 -10.27 -19.38 20.00
C GLY A 492 -10.10 -17.86 20.17
N ILE A 493 -8.97 -17.27 19.76
CA ILE A 493 -8.69 -15.84 19.96
C ILE A 493 -9.48 -14.99 18.94
N THR A 494 -10.15 -13.93 19.41
CA THR A 494 -11.10 -13.18 18.58
C THR A 494 -10.44 -12.28 17.54
N SER A 495 -9.21 -11.82 17.83
CA SER A 495 -8.47 -10.88 17.01
C SER A 495 -6.95 -11.11 17.08
N PRO A 496 -6.21 -11.08 15.95
CA PRO A 496 -4.74 -11.11 15.94
C PRO A 496 -4.11 -9.79 16.44
N ALA A 497 -4.91 -8.85 16.95
CA ALA A 497 -4.44 -7.66 17.66
C ALA A 497 -4.06 -7.92 19.13
N GLU A 498 -4.60 -8.99 19.72
CA GLU A 498 -4.44 -9.29 21.15
C GLU A 498 -3.08 -9.95 21.44
N ILE A 499 -2.64 -10.84 20.54
CA ILE A 499 -1.34 -11.55 20.61
C ILE A 499 -0.16 -10.58 20.43
N PRO A 500 0.97 -10.73 21.17
CA PRO A 500 2.10 -9.80 21.12
C PRO A 500 2.70 -9.58 19.73
N ALA A 501 3.09 -8.33 19.48
CA ALA A 501 3.58 -7.84 18.21
C ALA A 501 4.78 -8.67 17.67
N GLY A 502 4.63 -9.18 16.45
CA GLY A 502 5.69 -9.89 15.74
C GLY A 502 5.93 -11.32 16.20
N THR A 503 5.08 -11.93 17.06
CA THR A 503 5.28 -13.32 17.51
C THR A 503 5.40 -14.29 16.33
N ILE A 504 6.26 -15.30 16.48
CA ILE A 504 6.50 -16.33 15.48
C ILE A 504 6.06 -17.69 16.03
N LEU A 505 5.39 -18.49 15.21
CA LEU A 505 5.02 -19.88 15.48
C LEU A 505 5.46 -20.74 14.29
N GLY A 506 6.26 -21.77 14.58
CA GLY A 506 6.55 -22.83 13.62
C GLY A 506 5.45 -23.89 13.63
N LEU A 507 5.20 -24.51 12.47
CA LEU A 507 4.24 -25.61 12.36
C LEU A 507 4.54 -26.45 11.12
N THR A 508 4.45 -27.78 11.23
CA THR A 508 4.35 -28.68 10.07
C THR A 508 2.88 -28.98 9.80
N VAL A 509 2.43 -28.85 8.56
CA VAL A 509 1.01 -28.91 8.19
C VAL A 509 0.73 -29.93 7.09
N GLY A 510 -0.46 -30.52 7.10
CA GLY A 510 -0.94 -31.32 5.95
C GLY A 510 -1.35 -30.42 4.78
N ASP A 511 -1.43 -30.97 3.56
CA ASP A 511 -1.85 -30.21 2.37
C ASP A 511 -3.26 -29.60 2.56
N PRO A 512 -3.39 -28.26 2.62
CA PRO A 512 -4.66 -27.60 2.89
C PRO A 512 -5.69 -27.78 1.76
N ARG A 513 -5.27 -28.27 0.59
CA ARG A 513 -6.19 -28.70 -0.47
C ARG A 513 -7.03 -29.90 -0.03
N ILE A 514 -6.53 -30.78 0.84
CA ILE A 514 -7.28 -31.94 1.34
C ILE A 514 -8.54 -31.46 2.08
N ASN A 515 -8.39 -30.45 2.93
CA ASN A 515 -9.47 -29.83 3.71
C ASN A 515 -10.35 -28.82 2.93
N LEU A 516 -10.25 -28.76 1.59
CA LEU A 516 -10.95 -27.79 0.74
C LEU A 516 -12.48 -28.07 0.71
N PRO A 517 -13.35 -27.12 1.13
CA PRO A 517 -14.78 -27.37 1.15
C PRO A 517 -15.40 -27.34 -0.25
N GLN A 518 -16.32 -28.28 -0.54
CA GLN A 518 -17.00 -28.41 -1.84
C GLN A 518 -17.83 -27.15 -2.25
N LYS A 519 -18.10 -26.24 -1.31
CA LYS A 519 -18.74 -24.94 -1.54
C LYS A 519 -17.91 -23.85 -0.87
N LYS A 520 -17.77 -22.69 -1.52
CA LYS A 520 -17.16 -21.51 -0.89
C LYS A 520 -18.03 -21.06 0.30
N SER A 521 -17.52 -21.27 1.51
CA SER A 521 -18.12 -20.82 2.77
C SER A 521 -17.64 -19.41 3.13
N LYS A 522 -18.02 -18.94 4.33
CA LYS A 522 -17.35 -17.84 5.02
C LYS A 522 -17.01 -18.37 6.40
N ALA A 523 -15.73 -18.41 6.72
CA ALA A 523 -15.25 -18.84 8.02
C ALA A 523 -15.80 -17.97 9.17
N LEU A 524 -15.89 -18.58 10.35
CA LEU A 524 -16.38 -17.97 11.59
C LEU A 524 -15.50 -18.38 12.77
N PRO A 525 -15.36 -17.54 13.81
CA PRO A 525 -14.81 -17.98 15.08
C PRO A 525 -15.82 -18.92 15.76
N ASN A 526 -15.33 -19.93 16.48
CA ASN A 526 -16.14 -20.84 17.27
C ASN A 526 -15.96 -20.49 18.76
N PRO A 527 -16.90 -19.77 19.42
CA PRO A 527 -16.74 -19.34 20.82
C PRO A 527 -16.58 -20.50 21.81
N GLU A 528 -17.04 -21.70 21.43
CA GLU A 528 -16.88 -22.94 22.17
C GLU A 528 -15.40 -23.34 22.35
N LYS A 529 -14.49 -22.92 21.45
CA LYS A 529 -13.03 -23.12 21.62
C LYS A 529 -12.38 -22.17 22.64
N CYS A 530 -13.14 -21.21 23.20
CA CYS A 530 -12.61 -20.21 24.14
C CYS A 530 -12.67 -20.63 25.62
N GLN A 531 -13.05 -21.89 25.92
CA GLN A 531 -13.23 -22.37 27.30
C GLN A 531 -11.94 -22.35 28.13
N ASP A 532 -10.79 -22.62 27.50
CA ASP A 532 -9.44 -22.59 28.11
C ASP A 532 -8.90 -21.16 28.35
N ASN A 533 -9.69 -20.32 29.03
CA ASN A 533 -9.40 -18.89 29.24
C ASN A 533 -8.03 -18.64 29.91
N GLU A 534 -7.58 -19.54 30.79
CA GLU A 534 -6.26 -19.47 31.43
C GLU A 534 -5.11 -19.67 30.44
N LYS A 535 -5.22 -20.66 29.54
CA LYS A 535 -4.21 -20.93 28.50
C LYS A 535 -4.17 -19.77 27.50
N VAL A 536 -5.33 -19.21 27.14
CA VAL A 536 -5.42 -17.98 26.32
C VAL A 536 -4.70 -16.82 27.03
N ARG A 537 -5.00 -16.57 28.31
CA ARG A 537 -4.34 -15.51 29.11
C ARG A 537 -2.83 -15.70 29.16
N GLN A 538 -2.33 -16.90 29.39
CA GLN A 538 -0.89 -17.22 29.40
C GLN A 538 -0.25 -16.89 28.04
N LEU A 539 -0.86 -17.32 26.94
CA LEU A 539 -0.37 -17.07 25.58
C LEU A 539 -0.40 -15.57 25.20
N LEU A 540 -1.35 -14.79 25.73
CA LEU A 540 -1.42 -13.34 25.53
C LEU A 540 -0.34 -12.57 26.31
N LEU A 541 0.00 -13.01 27.52
CA LEU A 541 1.02 -12.37 28.36
C LEU A 541 2.45 -12.71 27.89
N GLU A 542 2.79 -14.00 27.84
CA GLU A 542 4.15 -14.47 27.54
C GLU A 542 4.46 -14.52 26.03
N GLY A 543 3.42 -14.69 25.21
CA GLY A 543 3.55 -15.02 23.79
C GLY A 543 3.92 -16.50 23.56
N VAL A 544 4.27 -16.83 22.32
CA VAL A 544 4.66 -18.20 21.94
C VAL A 544 5.99 -18.58 22.61
N PRO A 545 6.12 -19.78 23.21
CA PRO A 545 7.38 -20.27 23.77
C PRO A 545 8.45 -20.51 22.69
N VAL A 546 9.73 -20.43 23.10
CA VAL A 546 10.89 -20.51 22.17
C VAL A 546 10.87 -21.80 21.36
N GLU A 547 10.59 -22.93 22.03
CA GLU A 547 10.54 -24.25 21.41
C GLU A 547 9.61 -24.25 20.19
N CYS A 548 8.36 -23.82 20.37
CA CYS A 548 7.32 -23.81 19.35
C CYS A 548 7.57 -22.83 18.21
N THR A 549 8.58 -21.95 18.33
CA THR A 549 9.04 -21.09 17.23
C THR A 549 9.82 -21.89 16.17
N HIS A 550 10.32 -23.08 16.48
CA HIS A 550 11.09 -23.93 15.57
C HIS A 550 10.28 -24.39 14.35
N SER A 551 10.86 -24.29 13.15
CA SER A 551 10.27 -24.81 11.91
C SER A 551 11.33 -25.37 10.97
N PHE A 552 11.02 -26.43 10.24
CA PHE A 552 11.94 -27.08 9.29
C PHE A 552 12.14 -26.27 7.99
N ILE A 553 11.41 -25.16 7.80
CA ILE A 553 11.55 -24.26 6.63
C ILE A 553 12.94 -23.59 6.52
N TRP A 554 13.74 -23.61 7.58
CA TRP A 554 15.13 -23.15 7.59
C TRP A 554 16.13 -24.16 6.99
N ASN A 555 15.68 -25.38 6.65
CA ASN A 555 16.50 -26.39 5.98
C ASN A 555 16.14 -26.43 4.49
N GLN A 556 17.08 -26.00 3.64
CA GLN A 556 16.88 -25.90 2.20
C GLN A 556 16.58 -27.26 1.55
N ASP A 557 17.12 -28.37 2.05
CA ASP A 557 16.97 -29.70 1.44
C ASP A 557 15.63 -30.36 1.82
N ILE A 558 15.12 -30.07 3.01
CA ILE A 558 13.72 -30.37 3.36
C ILE A 558 12.77 -29.55 2.46
N CYS A 559 13.06 -28.26 2.22
CA CYS A 559 12.25 -27.45 1.29
C CYS A 559 12.32 -27.95 -0.16
N LYS A 560 13.49 -28.40 -0.65
CA LYS A 560 13.66 -29.00 -1.99
C LYS A 560 12.81 -30.27 -2.13
N SER A 561 12.98 -31.25 -1.23
CA SER A 561 12.26 -32.53 -1.27
C SER A 561 10.72 -32.37 -1.14
N VAL A 562 10.25 -31.47 -0.26
CA VAL A 562 8.83 -31.10 -0.14
C VAL A 562 8.28 -30.42 -1.42
N THR A 563 9.12 -29.76 -2.21
CA THR A 563 8.76 -29.16 -3.52
C THR A 563 8.83 -30.16 -4.67
N GLU A 564 9.74 -31.13 -4.58
CA GLU A 564 9.95 -32.21 -5.53
C GLU A 564 8.76 -33.19 -5.50
N ASN A 565 8.47 -33.74 -4.32
CA ASN A 565 7.49 -34.82 -4.09
C ASN A 565 6.04 -34.32 -4.02
N LYS A 566 5.77 -33.10 -4.50
CA LYS A 566 4.45 -32.48 -4.48
C LYS A 566 3.51 -33.10 -5.51
N ILE A 567 2.41 -33.71 -5.03
CA ILE A 567 1.33 -34.23 -5.86
C ILE A 567 0.61 -33.15 -6.69
N SER A 568 0.34 -33.49 -7.94
CA SER A 568 -0.34 -32.65 -8.94
C SER A 568 -1.75 -32.25 -8.50
N ASP A 569 -2.16 -31.01 -8.84
CA ASP A 569 -3.52 -30.53 -8.57
C ASP A 569 -4.58 -31.22 -9.44
N GLN A 570 -4.21 -31.66 -10.64
CA GLN A 570 -5.14 -32.37 -11.52
C GLN A 570 -5.46 -33.77 -10.97
N ASP A 571 -4.47 -34.43 -10.37
CA ASP A 571 -4.59 -35.81 -9.90
C ASP A 571 -5.22 -35.87 -8.51
N LEU A 572 -4.88 -34.94 -7.62
CA LEU A 572 -5.62 -34.77 -6.36
C LEU A 572 -7.11 -34.43 -6.59
N ASN A 573 -7.46 -33.72 -7.67
CA ASN A 573 -8.86 -33.53 -8.07
C ASN A 573 -9.49 -34.75 -8.76
N ARG A 574 -8.68 -35.64 -9.34
CA ARG A 574 -9.10 -36.93 -9.91
C ARG A 574 -9.52 -37.88 -8.78
N MET A 575 -8.66 -38.04 -7.77
CA MET A 575 -8.92 -38.87 -6.58
C MET A 575 -10.18 -38.43 -5.82
N ARG A 576 -10.41 -37.10 -5.65
CA ARG A 576 -11.68 -36.59 -5.09
C ARG A 576 -12.93 -36.95 -5.92
N SER A 577 -12.76 -37.22 -7.21
CA SER A 577 -13.85 -37.63 -8.11
C SER A 577 -14.05 -39.15 -8.09
N GLU A 578 -12.98 -39.91 -7.89
CA GLU A 578 -12.95 -41.39 -7.81
C GLU A 578 -13.50 -41.91 -6.47
N LEU A 579 -13.39 -41.15 -5.38
CA LEU A 579 -13.99 -41.50 -4.08
C LEU A 579 -15.52 -41.55 -4.07
N LEU A 580 -16.19 -40.91 -5.04
CA LEU A 580 -17.65 -40.83 -5.29
C LEU A 580 -18.57 -40.30 -4.16
N VAL A 581 -18.27 -40.55 -2.88
CA VAL A 581 -19.07 -40.19 -1.70
C VAL A 581 -19.14 -38.66 -1.54
N PRO A 582 -20.31 -38.00 -1.66
CA PRO A 582 -20.37 -36.54 -1.68
C PRO A 582 -20.12 -35.89 -0.31
N GLY A 583 -18.90 -35.36 -0.12
CA GLY A 583 -18.55 -34.56 1.07
C GLY A 583 -17.79 -35.31 2.16
N SER A 584 -17.39 -36.56 1.91
CA SER A 584 -16.30 -37.18 2.66
C SER A 584 -15.01 -36.37 2.49
N GLN A 585 -14.08 -36.54 3.43
CA GLN A 585 -12.72 -36.04 3.28
C GLN A 585 -11.90 -37.09 2.55
N LEU A 586 -11.06 -36.64 1.61
CA LEU A 586 -10.04 -37.48 0.99
C LEU A 586 -8.91 -37.69 1.99
N ILE A 587 -8.44 -38.93 2.14
CA ILE A 587 -7.30 -39.29 2.98
C ILE A 587 -6.24 -39.88 2.05
N LEU A 588 -4.96 -39.51 2.19
CA LEU A 588 -3.85 -40.14 1.45
C LEU A 588 -2.91 -40.95 2.37
N GLY A 589 -3.19 -40.95 3.68
CA GLY A 589 -2.43 -41.69 4.69
C GLY A 589 -0.92 -41.35 4.63
N PRO A 590 -0.05 -42.35 4.43
CA PRO A 590 1.41 -42.14 4.45
C PRO A 590 1.92 -41.29 3.27
N HIS A 591 1.16 -41.15 2.18
CA HIS A 591 1.53 -40.29 1.03
C HIS A 591 1.07 -38.83 1.18
N GLU A 592 0.50 -38.43 2.32
CA GLU A 592 0.15 -37.02 2.56
C GLU A 592 1.41 -36.15 2.64
N SER A 593 1.47 -35.13 1.78
CA SER A 593 2.54 -34.13 1.85
C SER A 593 2.45 -33.37 3.17
N LYS A 594 3.46 -33.55 4.02
CA LYS A 594 3.67 -32.76 5.23
C LYS A 594 4.58 -31.59 4.86
N ILE A 595 4.15 -30.35 5.09
CA ILE A 595 4.83 -29.13 4.64
C ILE A 595 5.21 -28.30 5.87
N PRO A 596 6.49 -27.94 6.08
CA PRO A 596 6.85 -26.98 7.12
C PRO A 596 6.50 -25.55 6.67
N ILE A 597 5.86 -24.80 7.56
CA ILE A 597 5.55 -23.37 7.37
C ILE A 597 6.03 -22.55 8.56
N LEU A 598 6.00 -21.22 8.42
CA LEU A 598 6.21 -20.28 9.51
C LEU A 598 5.07 -19.27 9.54
N LEU A 599 4.48 -19.08 10.72
CA LEU A 599 3.39 -18.14 10.95
C LEU A 599 3.94 -16.96 11.76
N ILE A 600 3.90 -15.77 11.18
CA ILE A 600 4.48 -14.56 11.78
C ILE A 600 3.36 -13.55 11.96
N GLN A 601 3.09 -13.10 13.19
CA GLN A 601 2.05 -12.11 13.42
C GLN A 601 2.45 -10.74 12.83
N GLN A 602 1.51 -10.16 12.09
CA GLN A 602 1.55 -8.78 11.63
C GLN A 602 0.86 -7.90 12.68
N PRO A 603 1.60 -7.07 13.45
CA PRO A 603 0.96 -6.12 14.33
C PRO A 603 0.23 -5.06 13.52
N GLY A 604 -0.92 -4.60 14.03
CA GLY A 604 -1.70 -3.52 13.44
C GLY A 604 -1.01 -2.16 13.57
N LYS A 605 -1.77 -1.08 13.68
CA LYS A 605 -1.23 0.20 14.15
C LYS A 605 -0.77 0.04 15.61
N VAL A 606 0.50 0.31 15.88
CA VAL A 606 1.14 0.19 17.21
C VAL A 606 1.52 1.57 17.75
N THR A 607 1.99 2.47 16.88
CA THR A 607 2.36 3.83 17.24
C THR A 607 1.15 4.75 17.14
N GLY A 608 0.97 5.67 18.10
CA GLY A 608 -0.20 6.56 18.19
C GLY A 608 -1.44 5.97 18.85
N GLU A 609 -2.19 6.78 19.59
CA GLU A 609 -3.37 6.34 20.37
C GLU A 609 -4.59 6.00 19.47
N ASP A 610 -4.67 6.58 18.26
CA ASP A 610 -5.78 6.37 17.33
C ASP A 610 -5.83 4.92 16.80
N ARG A 611 -6.76 4.11 17.32
CA ARG A 611 -7.08 2.73 16.85
C ARG A 611 -5.89 1.75 16.87
N LEU A 612 -5.32 1.58 18.06
CA LEU A 612 -4.41 0.48 18.39
C LEU A 612 -4.90 -0.86 17.82
N GLY A 613 -3.98 -1.65 17.25
CA GLY A 613 -4.26 -2.96 16.68
C GLY A 613 -4.96 -2.97 15.31
N TRP A 614 -5.34 -1.81 14.73
CA TRP A 614 -6.01 -1.76 13.42
C TRP A 614 -5.13 -2.35 12.31
N GLY A 615 -5.70 -3.25 11.49
CA GLY A 615 -4.99 -3.88 10.38
C GLY A 615 -3.96 -4.94 10.80
N SER A 616 -4.10 -5.49 12.01
CA SER A 616 -3.40 -6.70 12.46
C SER A 616 -3.73 -7.92 11.59
N GLY A 617 -2.90 -8.96 11.67
CA GLY A 617 -3.03 -10.14 10.83
C GLY A 617 -1.88 -11.14 10.97
N TRP A 618 -1.69 -11.97 9.94
CA TRP A 618 -0.64 -12.99 9.87
C TRP A 618 0.06 -12.96 8.51
N ASP A 619 1.38 -13.05 8.52
CA ASP A 619 2.16 -13.52 7.37
C ASP A 619 2.32 -15.03 7.46
N VAL A 620 1.90 -15.75 6.41
CA VAL A 620 2.18 -17.17 6.20
C VAL A 620 3.37 -17.26 5.25
N LEU A 621 4.46 -17.85 5.74
CA LEU A 621 5.65 -18.16 4.97
C LEU A 621 5.67 -19.65 4.63
N LEU A 622 5.91 -19.99 3.36
CA LEU A 622 5.88 -21.37 2.88
C LEU A 622 6.89 -21.61 1.72
N PRO A 623 7.37 -22.85 1.50
CA PRO A 623 8.33 -23.17 0.44
C PRO A 623 7.83 -22.84 -0.97
N LYS A 624 8.76 -22.67 -1.91
CA LYS A 624 8.42 -22.53 -3.33
C LYS A 624 7.65 -23.75 -3.88
N GLY A 625 6.91 -23.55 -4.96
CA GLY A 625 5.97 -24.52 -5.54
C GLY A 625 4.66 -24.70 -4.78
N TRP A 626 4.55 -24.32 -3.49
CA TRP A 626 3.34 -24.54 -2.67
C TRP A 626 2.35 -23.38 -2.64
N GLY A 627 2.71 -22.19 -3.16
CA GLY A 627 1.91 -20.97 -3.05
C GLY A 627 0.47 -21.11 -3.57
N MET A 628 0.28 -21.62 -4.79
CA MET A 628 -1.08 -21.79 -5.34
C MET A 628 -1.92 -22.84 -4.58
N ALA A 629 -1.29 -23.83 -3.95
CA ALA A 629 -2.01 -24.88 -3.20
C ALA A 629 -2.61 -24.34 -1.89
N PHE A 630 -1.87 -23.48 -1.18
CA PHE A 630 -2.38 -22.79 0.02
C PHE A 630 -3.36 -21.65 -0.32
N TRP A 631 -3.17 -20.97 -1.46
CA TRP A 631 -4.00 -19.84 -1.86
C TRP A 631 -5.47 -20.22 -2.08
N ILE A 632 -5.76 -21.35 -2.75
CA ILE A 632 -7.14 -21.72 -3.10
C ILE A 632 -8.03 -22.02 -1.87
N PRO A 633 -7.61 -22.79 -0.86
CA PRO A 633 -8.31 -22.95 0.43
C PRO A 633 -8.76 -21.63 1.06
N PHE A 634 -7.87 -20.64 1.21
CA PHE A 634 -8.24 -19.32 1.73
C PHE A 634 -9.32 -18.63 0.89
N ILE A 635 -9.22 -18.71 -0.45
CA ILE A 635 -10.26 -18.20 -1.35
C ILE A 635 -11.59 -18.93 -1.13
N TYR A 636 -11.60 -20.21 -0.78
CA TYR A 636 -12.82 -20.99 -0.51
C TYR A 636 -13.39 -20.75 0.91
N ARG A 637 -12.58 -20.35 1.90
CA ARG A 637 -13.04 -19.93 3.25
C ARG A 637 -13.66 -18.53 3.34
N GLY A 638 -13.85 -17.85 2.21
CA GLY A 638 -14.55 -16.55 2.18
C GLY A 638 -13.69 -15.34 1.83
N VAL A 639 -12.37 -15.48 1.85
CA VAL A 639 -11.40 -14.36 1.76
C VAL A 639 -11.55 -13.54 0.47
N ARG A 640 -11.19 -12.25 0.58
CA ARG A 640 -11.01 -11.30 -0.53
C ARG A 640 -9.53 -11.01 -0.73
N VAL A 641 -9.11 -10.79 -1.97
CA VAL A 641 -7.71 -10.42 -2.27
C VAL A 641 -7.60 -8.93 -2.56
N GLY A 642 -6.56 -8.29 -2.02
CA GLY A 642 -6.13 -6.94 -2.39
C GLY A 642 -4.95 -6.97 -3.36
N GLY A 643 -4.85 -5.95 -4.22
CA GLY A 643 -3.65 -5.72 -5.04
C GLY A 643 -2.68 -4.73 -4.38
N LEU A 644 -1.69 -4.26 -5.15
CA LEU A 644 -0.73 -3.25 -4.69
C LEU A 644 -1.42 -1.95 -4.23
N LYS A 645 -2.54 -1.53 -4.84
CA LYS A 645 -3.31 -0.39 -4.32
C LYS A 645 -3.92 -0.68 -2.95
N GLU A 646 -4.42 -1.89 -2.69
CA GLU A 646 -4.89 -2.26 -1.35
C GLU A 646 -3.76 -2.38 -0.31
N SER A 647 -2.52 -2.63 -0.73
CA SER A 647 -1.33 -2.54 0.14
C SER A 647 -1.02 -1.09 0.53
N ALA A 648 -0.93 -0.17 -0.45
CA ALA A 648 -0.75 1.26 -0.17
C ALA A 648 -1.89 1.84 0.71
N VAL A 649 -3.15 1.46 0.45
CA VAL A 649 -4.31 1.88 1.26
C VAL A 649 -4.28 1.28 2.69
N HIS A 650 -3.60 0.16 2.91
CA HIS A 650 -3.35 -0.34 4.26
C HIS A 650 -2.29 0.51 4.98
N SER A 651 -1.15 0.80 4.34
CA SER A 651 -0.09 1.65 4.90
C SER A 651 -0.60 3.05 5.24
N GLN A 652 -1.34 3.71 4.32
CA GLN A 652 -1.87 5.07 4.52
C GLN A 652 -2.84 5.14 5.71
N TYR A 653 -3.71 4.13 5.90
CA TYR A 653 -4.68 4.08 7.01
C TYR A 653 -4.04 3.60 8.33
N LYS A 654 -2.89 2.91 8.28
CA LYS A 654 -2.03 2.62 9.43
C LYS A 654 -1.15 3.84 9.81
N ARG A 655 -1.18 4.93 9.02
CA ARG A 655 -0.29 6.10 9.12
C ARG A 655 1.21 5.72 9.08
N SER A 656 1.54 4.73 8.25
CA SER A 656 2.91 4.25 8.02
C SER A 656 3.40 4.66 6.63
N PRO A 657 4.62 5.18 6.48
CA PRO A 657 5.25 5.34 5.16
C PRO A 657 5.41 3.97 4.48
N ASN A 658 5.38 3.94 3.15
CA ASN A 658 5.33 2.72 2.35
C ASN A 658 6.53 2.63 1.38
N VAL A 659 7.24 1.50 1.41
CA VAL A 659 8.35 1.26 0.47
C VAL A 659 7.88 1.13 -0.99
N PRO A 660 8.65 1.63 -1.97
CA PRO A 660 9.86 2.45 -1.81
C PRO A 660 9.58 3.96 -1.67
N GLY A 661 8.37 4.41 -2.04
CA GLY A 661 8.13 5.80 -2.47
C GLY A 661 8.01 6.89 -1.41
N ASP A 662 7.88 6.55 -0.12
CA ASP A 662 7.71 7.54 0.96
C ASP A 662 9.00 7.89 1.71
N PHE A 663 10.17 7.41 1.28
CA PHE A 663 11.45 7.67 1.94
C PHE A 663 12.32 8.57 1.06
N PRO A 664 12.31 9.91 1.26
CA PRO A 664 12.95 10.85 0.32
C PRO A 664 14.48 10.82 0.36
N ASP A 665 15.05 10.36 1.47
CA ASP A 665 16.48 10.19 1.73
C ASP A 665 17.03 8.81 1.33
N CYS A 666 16.19 7.94 0.76
CA CYS A 666 16.55 6.61 0.27
C CYS A 666 16.80 6.64 -1.26
N PRO A 667 17.86 6.02 -1.79
CA PRO A 667 18.14 6.00 -3.23
C PRO A 667 16.98 5.42 -4.05
N ALA A 668 16.42 4.29 -3.61
CA ALA A 668 15.22 3.70 -4.22
C ALA A 668 13.96 4.58 -4.12
N GLY A 669 13.90 5.46 -3.11
CA GLY A 669 12.85 6.46 -2.95
C GLY A 669 12.96 7.58 -3.98
N MET A 670 14.16 8.12 -4.19
CA MET A 670 14.44 9.10 -5.25
C MET A 670 14.12 8.55 -6.64
N LEU A 671 14.61 7.35 -6.96
CA LEU A 671 14.32 6.67 -8.24
C LEU A 671 12.81 6.41 -8.44
N PHE A 672 12.07 6.08 -7.38
CA PHE A 672 10.62 5.91 -7.45
C PHE A 672 9.88 7.25 -7.62
N ALA A 673 10.33 8.31 -6.95
CA ALA A 673 9.77 9.65 -7.08
C ALA A 673 9.93 10.18 -8.52
N GLU A 674 11.09 9.95 -9.14
CA GLU A 674 11.35 10.35 -10.53
C GLU A 674 10.54 9.52 -11.54
N GLU A 675 10.44 8.20 -11.36
CA GLU A 675 9.50 7.36 -12.13
C GLU A 675 8.04 7.81 -11.94
N GLN A 676 7.66 8.25 -10.73
CA GLN A 676 6.32 8.81 -10.48
C GLN A 676 6.12 10.16 -11.19
N ALA A 677 7.12 11.06 -11.14
CA ALA A 677 7.12 12.35 -11.81
C ALA A 677 7.01 12.19 -13.33
N LYS A 678 7.83 11.33 -13.96
CA LYS A 678 7.72 10.93 -15.37
C LYS A 678 6.31 10.43 -15.72
N ASN A 679 5.73 9.56 -14.89
CA ASN A 679 4.37 9.05 -15.05
C ASN A 679 3.27 10.12 -14.85
N LEU A 680 3.52 11.23 -14.15
CA LEU A 680 2.58 12.34 -13.97
C LEU A 680 2.72 13.37 -15.10
N LEU A 681 3.96 13.71 -15.47
CA LEU A 681 4.30 14.58 -16.58
C LEU A 681 3.72 14.07 -17.91
N GLU A 682 3.84 12.76 -18.19
CA GLU A 682 3.21 12.16 -19.38
C GLU A 682 1.68 12.30 -19.36
N LYS A 683 1.01 12.06 -18.21
CA LYS A 683 -0.44 12.29 -18.09
C LYS A 683 -0.83 13.77 -18.28
N TYR A 684 0.06 14.70 -17.96
CA TYR A 684 -0.12 16.13 -18.12
C TYR A 684 0.11 16.59 -19.57
N LYS A 685 1.18 16.11 -20.23
CA LYS A 685 1.48 16.35 -21.65
C LYS A 685 0.37 15.79 -22.55
N ARG A 686 -0.14 14.59 -22.22
CA ARG A 686 -1.27 13.92 -22.89
C ARG A 686 -2.61 14.65 -22.74
N ARG A 687 -2.77 15.54 -21.74
CA ARG A 687 -4.03 16.28 -21.54
C ARG A 687 -3.95 17.67 -22.20
N PRO A 688 -4.88 18.03 -23.10
CA PRO A 688 -4.83 19.32 -23.79
C PRO A 688 -4.99 20.50 -22.79
N PRO A 689 -4.34 21.66 -23.04
CA PRO A 689 -4.23 22.74 -22.05
C PRO A 689 -5.56 23.17 -21.41
N ALA A 690 -6.62 23.35 -22.20
CA ALA A 690 -7.95 23.77 -21.71
C ALA A 690 -8.72 22.70 -20.90
N LYS A 691 -8.07 21.60 -20.49
CA LYS A 691 -8.63 20.53 -19.64
C LYS A 691 -7.74 20.21 -18.42
N ARG A 692 -6.71 21.01 -18.16
CA ARG A 692 -5.80 20.92 -16.99
C ARG A 692 -5.56 22.30 -16.38
N PRO A 693 -5.28 22.39 -15.07
CA PRO A 693 -4.85 23.66 -14.47
C PRO A 693 -3.53 24.15 -15.08
N ASN A 694 -3.32 25.46 -14.99
CA ASN A 694 -2.01 26.10 -15.15
C ASN A 694 -1.41 26.23 -13.75
N TYR A 695 -0.37 25.47 -13.43
CA TYR A 695 0.21 25.41 -12.09
C TYR A 695 1.00 26.67 -11.73
N VAL A 696 1.63 27.33 -12.72
CA VAL A 696 2.26 28.65 -12.54
C VAL A 696 1.25 29.65 -11.96
N LYS A 697 0.08 29.78 -12.60
CA LYS A 697 -0.99 30.70 -12.14
C LYS A 697 -1.65 30.30 -10.81
N LEU A 698 -1.47 29.05 -10.36
CA LEU A 698 -1.91 28.53 -9.05
C LEU A 698 -0.81 28.58 -7.97
N GLY A 699 0.29 29.30 -8.20
CA GLY A 699 1.39 29.41 -7.24
C GLY A 699 2.14 28.10 -6.98
N THR A 700 1.99 27.09 -7.86
CA THR A 700 2.51 25.73 -7.64
C THR A 700 3.76 25.51 -8.48
N LEU A 701 4.92 25.47 -7.81
CA LEU A 701 6.23 25.29 -8.43
C LEU A 701 6.42 23.86 -8.99
N ALA A 702 6.31 22.86 -8.11
CA ALA A 702 6.58 21.45 -8.41
C ALA A 702 5.29 20.61 -8.23
N PRO A 703 4.48 20.40 -9.27
CA PRO A 703 3.20 19.68 -9.17
C PRO A 703 3.32 18.14 -9.28
N PHE A 704 4.51 17.59 -9.52
CA PHE A 704 4.74 16.16 -9.79
C PHE A 704 5.84 15.50 -8.94
N CYS A 705 6.55 16.30 -8.15
CA CYS A 705 7.64 15.90 -7.26
C CYS A 705 7.68 16.88 -6.08
N CYS A 706 8.32 16.51 -4.98
CA CYS A 706 8.45 17.35 -3.80
C CYS A 706 9.93 17.82 -3.70
N PRO A 707 10.25 19.11 -3.90
CA PRO A 707 11.62 19.63 -3.90
C PRO A 707 12.19 19.76 -2.48
N TRP A 708 12.50 18.62 -1.86
CA TRP A 708 12.95 18.54 -0.46
C TRP A 708 14.27 19.27 -0.19
N GLU A 709 15.27 19.11 -1.07
CA GLU A 709 16.60 19.75 -0.91
C GLU A 709 16.49 21.27 -0.89
N GLN A 710 15.79 21.85 -1.88
CA GLN A 710 15.59 23.30 -1.97
C GLN A 710 14.73 23.84 -0.81
N LEU A 711 13.75 23.06 -0.34
CA LEU A 711 12.96 23.41 0.84
C LEU A 711 13.86 23.48 2.09
N THR A 712 14.70 22.48 2.34
CA THR A 712 15.53 22.44 3.55
C THR A 712 16.69 23.43 3.49
N GLN A 713 17.28 23.67 2.31
CA GLN A 713 18.26 24.74 2.08
C GLN A 713 17.67 26.13 2.36
N ASP A 714 16.49 26.44 1.79
CA ASP A 714 15.84 27.76 1.96
C ASP A 714 15.44 28.04 3.43
N TRP A 715 15.08 27.00 4.19
CA TRP A 715 14.86 27.10 5.64
C TRP A 715 16.15 27.16 6.46
N GLU A 716 17.22 26.48 6.06
CA GLU A 716 18.54 26.51 6.72
C GLU A 716 19.19 27.89 6.58
N SER A 717 19.23 28.44 5.36
CA SER A 717 19.67 29.82 5.11
C SER A 717 18.81 30.87 5.84
N ARG A 718 17.52 30.61 6.03
CA ARG A 718 16.64 31.50 6.81
C ARG A 718 16.93 31.44 8.31
N GLY A 719 17.33 30.29 8.84
CA GLY A 719 17.77 30.17 10.24
C GLY A 719 19.03 30.99 10.48
N GLN A 720 20.06 30.75 9.66
CA GLN A 720 21.36 31.44 9.73
C GLN A 720 21.23 32.96 9.57
N ALA A 721 20.41 33.43 8.61
CA ALA A 721 20.17 34.85 8.38
C ALA A 721 19.38 35.58 9.51
N HIS A 722 18.95 34.86 10.55
CA HIS A 722 18.38 35.44 11.79
C HIS A 722 19.34 35.36 12.98
N GLU A 723 20.58 34.85 12.81
CA GLU A 723 21.58 34.71 13.86
C GLU A 723 22.78 35.67 13.74
N GLU A 724 22.86 36.48 12.67
CA GLU A 724 23.75 37.66 12.61
C GLU A 724 23.05 38.90 13.22
N PRO A 725 23.43 39.35 14.42
CA PRO A 725 23.00 40.65 14.94
C PRO A 725 23.73 41.79 14.22
N SER A 726 23.02 42.86 13.89
CA SER A 726 23.57 44.03 13.21
C SER A 726 24.56 44.81 14.09
N VAL A 727 25.86 44.53 13.97
CA VAL A 727 26.93 45.39 14.51
C VAL A 727 27.10 46.61 13.59
N ALA A 728 26.11 47.50 13.63
CA ALA A 728 26.16 48.82 13.02
C ALA A 728 26.22 49.87 14.14
N SER A 729 27.42 50.35 14.44
CA SER A 729 27.66 51.33 15.51
C SER A 729 26.99 52.67 15.19
N SER A 730 26.08 53.11 16.05
CA SER A 730 25.50 54.45 15.96
C SER A 730 26.51 55.51 16.41
N PRO A 731 26.85 56.52 15.58
CA PRO A 731 27.50 57.73 16.07
C PRO A 731 26.49 58.55 16.89
N ASN A 732 26.92 59.08 18.03
CA ASN A 732 26.02 59.69 19.00
C ASN A 732 25.95 61.23 18.86
N GLY A 733 24.74 61.78 19.00
CA GLY A 733 24.48 63.15 19.45
C GLY A 733 24.84 64.32 18.52
N LYS A 734 23.80 64.94 17.93
CA LYS A 734 23.48 66.35 18.19
C LYS A 734 22.01 66.66 17.90
N GLU A 735 21.53 67.74 18.51
CA GLU A 735 20.12 67.98 18.83
C GLU A 735 19.69 69.37 18.37
N SER A 736 18.55 69.47 17.67
CA SER A 736 17.83 70.73 17.41
C SER A 736 16.44 70.49 16.80
N ASP A 737 15.39 71.05 17.39
CA ASP A 737 14.03 71.07 16.85
C ASP A 737 13.89 71.82 15.50
N LEU A 738 12.94 71.43 14.64
CA LEU A 738 11.66 72.16 14.49
C LEU A 738 10.67 71.59 13.44
N ARG A 739 9.41 71.99 13.63
CA ARG A 739 8.17 71.57 12.94
C ARG A 739 8.11 71.98 11.45
N ARG A 740 7.50 71.14 10.59
CA ARG A 740 6.14 71.32 9.98
C ARG A 740 5.93 70.45 8.71
N SER A 741 4.67 70.09 8.45
CA SER A 741 4.17 69.36 7.26
C SER A 741 4.27 70.13 5.94
N GLU A 742 4.47 69.45 4.80
CA GLU A 742 3.43 69.23 3.75
C GLU A 742 3.93 68.44 2.52
N VAL A 743 3.01 68.19 1.56
CA VAL A 743 3.08 67.32 0.36
C VAL A 743 2.53 68.20 -0.80
N PRO A 744 3.08 68.23 -2.06
CA PRO A 744 3.30 67.07 -2.95
C PRO A 744 4.51 67.12 -3.94
N CYS A 745 4.61 66.08 -4.78
CA CYS A 745 5.46 65.96 -5.98
C CYS A 745 4.83 66.68 -7.22
N PRO A 746 5.37 66.54 -8.46
CA PRO A 746 6.74 66.69 -9.00
C PRO A 746 6.78 67.76 -10.15
N PRO A 747 7.90 67.96 -10.89
CA PRO A 747 7.97 67.38 -12.24
C PRO A 747 9.38 67.02 -12.80
N MET A 748 9.37 66.33 -13.95
CA MET A 748 10.50 66.01 -14.85
C MET A 748 10.54 66.99 -16.07
N PRO A 749 11.43 66.85 -17.08
CA PRO A 749 12.91 66.73 -17.10
C PRO A 749 13.56 67.67 -18.16
N LYS A 750 14.90 67.68 -18.33
CA LYS A 750 15.63 67.59 -19.64
C LYS A 750 17.15 67.93 -19.60
N LYS A 751 17.92 67.08 -20.33
CA LYS A 751 19.09 67.32 -21.22
C LYS A 751 20.43 67.95 -20.71
N THR A 752 21.48 67.22 -21.11
CA THR A 752 22.90 67.53 -21.41
C THR A 752 23.14 68.78 -22.29
N PRO A 753 24.37 69.38 -22.35
CA PRO A 753 25.65 68.71 -22.75
C PRO A 753 26.97 69.10 -22.04
N GLN A 754 28.08 68.49 -22.46
CA GLN A 754 29.49 68.86 -22.20
C GLN A 754 29.94 70.01 -23.16
N PRO A 755 31.12 70.65 -22.99
CA PRO A 755 32.49 70.09 -23.17
C PRO A 755 33.29 70.07 -21.83
N SER A 756 34.50 69.51 -21.61
CA SER A 756 35.66 68.92 -22.34
C SER A 756 36.97 69.67 -22.08
N ASP A 757 38.11 69.01 -22.36
CA ASP A 757 39.50 69.53 -22.42
C ASP A 757 40.21 69.71 -21.03
N GLU A 758 41.49 69.38 -20.82
CA GLU A 758 42.48 68.60 -21.62
C GLU A 758 43.64 68.05 -20.72
N VAL A 759 44.45 67.10 -21.25
CA VAL A 759 45.86 66.70 -20.89
C VAL A 759 46.27 66.63 -19.38
N GLY A 760 46.86 65.57 -18.79
CA GLY A 760 47.52 64.32 -19.22
C GLY A 760 48.27 63.69 -17.99
N THR A 761 49.38 62.92 -18.00
CA THR A 761 50.24 62.27 -19.03
C THR A 761 51.12 61.16 -18.38
N SER A 762 50.99 59.89 -18.81
CA SER A 762 52.01 58.81 -18.93
C SER A 762 52.75 58.09 -17.75
N ILE A 763 52.82 56.75 -17.89
CA ILE A 763 53.99 55.80 -17.74
C ILE A 763 54.23 54.96 -16.44
N GLU A 764 54.63 53.70 -16.71
CA GLU A 764 55.33 52.63 -15.93
C GLU A 764 54.70 51.77 -14.78
N HIS A 765 54.64 50.45 -15.08
CA HIS A 765 54.89 49.27 -14.22
C HIS A 765 56.39 48.84 -14.41
N PRO A 766 57.01 47.83 -13.73
CA PRO A 766 56.47 46.67 -12.97
C PRO A 766 57.28 46.26 -11.70
N ARG A 767 57.22 44.97 -11.29
CA ARG A 767 58.21 44.19 -10.45
C ARG A 767 58.19 44.41 -8.93
N GLU A 768 58.70 43.55 -8.01
CA GLU A 768 59.10 42.11 -7.90
C GLU A 768 59.35 41.82 -6.37
N ALA A 769 59.52 40.61 -5.78
CA ALA A 769 59.41 39.18 -6.14
C ALA A 769 59.17 38.34 -4.83
N GLU A 770 59.66 37.08 -4.78
CA GLU A 770 59.81 36.15 -3.62
C GLU A 770 58.51 35.57 -3.00
N GLU A 771 58.18 34.26 -3.00
CA GLU A 771 58.90 32.95 -2.88
C GLU A 771 59.23 32.47 -1.46
N VAL A 772 58.99 31.17 -1.20
CA VAL A 772 59.97 30.24 -0.57
C VAL A 772 59.49 28.76 -0.57
N MET A 773 60.31 27.90 -1.19
CA MET A 773 60.50 26.44 -0.98
C MET A 773 59.44 25.39 -1.43
N ASP A 774 59.94 24.16 -1.53
CA ASP A 774 59.58 23.12 -2.50
C ASP A 774 59.83 21.69 -1.94
N ALA A 775 59.16 20.68 -2.52
CA ALA A 775 59.52 19.26 -2.69
C ALA A 775 58.25 18.40 -2.88
N GLY A 776 58.10 17.51 -3.87
CA GLY A 776 58.94 17.24 -5.04
C GLY A 776 58.24 16.21 -5.96
N CYS A 777 58.62 16.17 -7.24
CA CYS A 777 57.91 15.37 -8.28
C CYS A 777 58.31 13.89 -8.37
N GLN A 778 57.42 13.07 -8.96
CA GLN A 778 57.84 11.99 -9.85
C GLN A 778 56.75 11.66 -10.90
N GLU A 779 57.15 11.58 -12.16
CA GLU A 779 56.33 11.13 -13.30
C GLU A 779 56.81 9.77 -13.83
N SER A 780 55.94 8.98 -14.46
CA SER A 780 56.10 8.57 -15.87
C SER A 780 55.06 7.53 -16.35
N ALA A 781 54.70 7.65 -17.64
CA ALA A 781 54.20 6.63 -18.57
C ALA A 781 52.92 5.80 -18.27
N GLY A 782 52.04 5.73 -19.26
CA GLY A 782 50.92 4.77 -19.36
C GLY A 782 51.34 3.44 -20.06
N PRO A 783 50.41 2.68 -20.69
CA PRO A 783 49.34 3.21 -21.54
C PRO A 783 47.93 2.58 -21.39
N GLU A 784 46.99 3.15 -22.15
CA GLU A 784 45.76 2.56 -22.72
C GLU A 784 44.79 1.75 -21.83
N ARG A 785 43.58 2.31 -21.64
CA ARG A 785 42.34 1.51 -21.57
C ARG A 785 41.23 2.11 -22.43
N ILE A 786 40.44 1.21 -22.98
CA ILE A 786 39.31 1.42 -23.91
C ILE A 786 38.27 2.38 -23.33
N THR A 787 37.75 3.27 -24.17
CA THR A 787 36.67 4.20 -23.85
C THR A 787 35.29 3.53 -23.91
N ASP A 788 34.57 3.55 -22.79
CA ASP A 788 33.10 3.50 -22.75
C ASP A 788 32.60 4.82 -22.12
N GLN A 789 31.65 5.48 -22.76
CA GLN A 789 31.42 6.92 -22.59
C GLN A 789 30.13 7.24 -21.81
N GLU A 790 30.24 7.39 -20.49
CA GLU A 790 29.13 7.89 -19.66
C GLU A 790 29.05 9.43 -19.70
N ALA A 791 27.99 9.97 -20.31
CA ALA A 791 27.72 11.40 -20.35
C ALA A 791 27.17 11.92 -19.00
N SER A 792 28.08 12.24 -18.07
CA SER A 792 27.78 12.79 -16.74
C SER A 792 28.47 14.14 -16.51
N GLU A 793 27.82 15.24 -16.92
CA GLU A 793 28.29 16.60 -16.63
C GLU A 793 27.21 17.48 -15.98
N ASN A 794 27.67 18.51 -15.26
CA ASN A 794 26.88 19.56 -14.60
C ASN A 794 26.09 19.17 -13.34
N HIS A 795 26.67 18.31 -12.49
CA HIS A 795 26.54 18.46 -11.04
C HIS A 795 27.87 18.92 -10.43
N VAL A 796 28.01 20.23 -10.21
CA VAL A 796 29.14 20.79 -9.44
C VAL A 796 29.05 20.27 -8.00
N ALA A 797 30.11 19.59 -7.55
CA ALA A 797 30.16 18.91 -6.26
C ALA A 797 30.39 19.88 -5.09
N ALA A 798 29.37 20.65 -4.73
CA ALA A 798 29.35 21.39 -3.47
C ALA A 798 29.13 20.43 -2.29
N THR A 799 30.07 20.37 -1.35
CA THR A 799 30.11 19.48 -0.17
C THR A 799 29.11 19.88 0.94
N GLY A 800 27.86 20.15 0.58
CA GLY A 800 26.81 20.59 1.51
C GLY A 800 25.97 19.45 2.10
N SER A 801 26.07 19.23 3.41
CA SER A 801 25.32 18.29 4.28
C SER A 801 23.94 17.84 3.78
N HIS A 802 23.88 16.72 3.06
CA HIS A 802 22.68 16.20 2.39
C HIS A 802 21.49 15.87 3.33
N LEU A 803 20.28 15.82 2.75
CA LEU A 803 19.01 15.62 3.44
C LEU A 803 19.00 14.44 4.44
N CYS A 804 18.36 14.66 5.58
CA CYS A 804 18.11 13.63 6.60
C CYS A 804 16.62 13.57 6.95
N VAL A 805 16.08 12.37 7.21
CA VAL A 805 14.78 12.21 7.87
C VAL A 805 14.99 11.76 9.31
N LEU A 806 14.48 12.56 10.25
CA LEU A 806 14.59 12.31 11.70
C LEU A 806 13.79 11.06 12.09
N ARG A 807 14.48 10.04 12.58
CA ARG A 807 13.89 8.74 13.00
C ARG A 807 14.16 8.37 14.47
N SER A 808 14.80 9.26 15.24
CA SER A 808 15.05 9.01 16.67
C SER A 808 13.73 9.01 17.46
N ARG A 809 13.40 7.88 18.10
CA ARG A 809 12.13 7.75 18.84
C ARG A 809 12.07 8.62 20.10
N LYS A 810 13.22 8.97 20.67
CA LYS A 810 13.34 9.89 21.82
C LYS A 810 12.86 11.29 21.41
N LEU A 811 13.45 11.84 20.34
CA LEU A 811 13.17 13.18 19.83
C LEU A 811 11.76 13.28 19.22
N LEU A 812 11.32 12.25 18.49
CA LEU A 812 9.96 12.22 17.92
C LEU A 812 8.87 12.22 19.00
N LYS A 813 9.13 11.68 20.21
CA LYS A 813 8.20 11.78 21.34
C LYS A 813 8.15 13.18 21.97
N GLN A 814 9.27 13.91 22.00
CA GLN A 814 9.29 15.33 22.40
C GLN A 814 8.51 16.18 21.39
N LEU A 815 8.79 16.02 20.08
CA LEU A 815 8.06 16.70 19.02
C LEU A 815 6.55 16.37 19.02
N SER A 816 6.19 15.12 19.32
CA SER A 816 4.79 14.70 19.51
C SER A 816 4.09 15.48 20.63
N ALA A 817 4.76 15.64 21.77
CA ALA A 817 4.23 16.41 22.90
C ALA A 817 4.09 17.91 22.57
N TRP A 818 5.05 18.50 21.84
CA TRP A 818 5.00 19.91 21.44
C TRP A 818 3.99 20.21 20.31
N CYS A 819 3.72 19.25 19.42
CA CYS A 819 2.67 19.36 18.40
C CYS A 819 1.25 19.11 18.95
N GLY A 820 1.12 18.50 20.12
CA GLY A 820 -0.17 18.29 20.77
C GLY A 820 -0.78 19.60 21.27
N PRO A 821 -2.11 19.80 21.17
CA PRO A 821 -2.76 20.97 21.74
C PRO A 821 -2.75 20.87 23.27
N SER A 822 -1.88 21.65 23.92
CA SER A 822 -1.90 21.81 25.37
C SER A 822 -3.16 22.59 25.76
N SER A 823 -4.11 21.91 26.39
CA SER A 823 -5.32 22.54 26.92
C SER A 823 -4.97 23.38 28.15
N GLU A 824 -4.90 24.69 27.96
CA GLU A 824 -4.71 25.71 29.01
C GLU A 824 -6.00 25.90 29.84
N ASP A 825 -6.57 24.80 30.33
CA ASP A 825 -7.74 24.78 31.21
C ASP A 825 -7.34 24.16 32.56
N SER A 826 -6.96 25.02 33.50
CA SER A 826 -6.58 24.65 34.87
C SER A 826 -7.71 24.01 35.68
N ARG A 827 -8.92 23.88 35.13
CA ARG A 827 -10.10 23.26 35.77
C ARG A 827 -10.88 22.32 34.81
N GLY A 828 -10.21 21.70 33.83
CA GLY A 828 -10.87 21.06 32.67
C GLY A 828 -10.60 19.58 32.32
N GLY A 829 -9.67 18.87 32.99
CA GLY A 829 -9.65 17.40 33.02
C GLY A 829 -9.47 16.62 31.69
N ARG A 830 -8.37 16.81 30.94
CA ARG A 830 -7.78 15.73 30.10
C ARG A 830 -6.26 15.64 30.28
N ARG A 831 -5.86 14.92 31.35
CA ARG A 831 -4.49 14.57 31.78
C ARG A 831 -3.64 15.73 32.33
N ALA A 832 -3.48 15.74 33.65
CA ALA A 832 -2.34 16.33 34.36
C ALA A 832 -1.97 15.37 35.52
N PRO A 833 -0.71 15.35 36.01
CA PRO A 833 0.48 15.98 35.45
C PRO A 833 1.19 15.08 34.42
N GLY A 834 1.80 15.68 33.40
CA GLY A 834 2.69 14.96 32.49
C GLY A 834 4.05 14.70 33.15
N ARG A 835 4.30 13.46 33.60
CA ARG A 835 5.59 13.09 34.23
C ARG A 835 6.76 13.33 33.26
N GLY A 836 7.64 14.29 33.58
CA GLY A 836 8.93 14.49 32.92
C GLY A 836 8.90 15.16 31.53
N GLN A 837 7.91 16.01 31.23
CA GLN A 837 7.88 16.75 29.96
C GLN A 837 8.74 18.02 30.01
N GLN A 838 9.78 18.08 29.16
CA GLN A 838 10.58 19.29 28.95
C GLN A 838 9.76 20.33 28.15
N GLY A 839 9.70 21.56 28.66
CA GLY A 839 9.07 22.68 27.96
C GLY A 839 9.77 22.99 26.63
N LEU A 840 9.04 23.55 25.67
CA LEU A 840 9.61 24.03 24.40
C LEU A 840 10.49 25.27 24.69
N THR A 841 11.80 25.06 24.84
CA THR A 841 12.80 26.13 25.03
C THR A 841 13.62 26.34 23.76
N ARG A 842 14.01 27.59 23.48
CA ARG A 842 14.76 27.95 22.26
C ARG A 842 16.11 27.23 22.18
N GLU A 843 16.80 27.09 23.30
CA GLU A 843 18.05 26.33 23.42
C GLU A 843 17.91 24.87 23.02
N ALA A 844 16.84 24.18 23.48
CA ALA A 844 16.58 22.80 23.09
C ALA A 844 16.28 22.67 21.60
N CYS A 845 15.55 23.63 21.01
CA CYS A 845 15.33 23.70 19.57
C CYS A 845 16.65 23.85 18.80
N LEU A 846 17.51 24.81 19.19
CA LEU A 846 18.80 25.06 18.54
C LEU A 846 19.76 23.87 18.68
N SER A 847 19.81 23.23 19.85
CA SER A 847 20.61 22.02 20.08
C SER A 847 20.20 20.87 19.16
N ILE A 848 18.90 20.63 19.00
CA ILE A 848 18.38 19.62 18.07
C ILE A 848 18.72 19.97 16.62
N LEU A 849 18.64 21.25 16.22
CA LEU A 849 18.94 21.70 14.87
C LEU A 849 20.44 21.62 14.53
N GLY A 850 21.32 21.98 15.46
CA GLY A 850 22.78 21.84 15.28
C GLY A 850 23.22 20.38 15.13
N HIS A 851 22.55 19.43 15.81
CA HIS A 851 22.83 18.01 15.63
C HIS A 851 22.17 17.41 14.36
N PHE A 852 21.06 17.98 13.88
CA PHE A 852 20.33 17.52 12.70
C PHE A 852 20.06 18.63 11.64
N PRO A 853 21.11 19.19 11.00
CA PRO A 853 20.95 20.15 9.89
C PRO A 853 20.22 19.51 8.70
N ARG A 854 19.47 20.30 7.93
CA ARG A 854 18.50 19.88 6.89
C ARG A 854 17.65 18.65 7.21
N ALA A 855 17.12 18.56 8.42
CA ALA A 855 16.22 17.48 8.81
C ALA A 855 14.77 17.68 8.34
N LEU A 856 14.16 16.57 7.89
CA LEU A 856 12.72 16.40 7.71
C LEU A 856 12.13 15.55 8.84
N VAL A 857 10.90 15.85 9.22
CA VAL A 857 10.06 15.05 10.12
C VAL A 857 8.85 14.56 9.34
N TRP A 858 8.51 13.28 9.47
CA TRP A 858 7.26 12.75 8.93
C TRP A 858 6.08 13.08 9.86
N VAL A 859 4.97 13.52 9.29
CA VAL A 859 3.79 13.98 10.01
C VAL A 859 2.53 13.33 9.47
N SER A 860 1.65 12.90 10.39
CA SER A 860 0.26 12.59 10.08
C SER A 860 -0.56 13.86 10.14
N LEU A 861 -1.50 14.01 9.22
CA LEU A 861 -2.27 15.24 9.00
C LEU A 861 -3.76 14.92 8.94
N SER A 862 -4.53 15.42 9.90
CA SER A 862 -5.99 15.23 9.94
C SER A 862 -6.70 16.55 9.61
N LEU A 863 -7.52 16.60 8.56
CA LEU A 863 -8.33 17.78 8.23
C LEU A 863 -9.39 18.02 9.32
N LEU A 864 -9.52 19.27 9.78
CA LEU A 864 -10.58 19.65 10.75
C LEU A 864 -11.98 19.46 10.17
N SER A 865 -12.15 19.68 8.87
CA SER A 865 -13.44 19.64 8.17
C SER A 865 -13.40 18.71 6.96
N LYS A 866 -14.56 18.48 6.35
CA LYS A 866 -14.74 17.46 5.32
C LYS A 866 -14.06 17.84 3.99
N GLY A 867 -12.86 17.30 3.77
CA GLY A 867 -12.15 17.34 2.50
C GLY A 867 -11.46 16.03 2.17
N SER A 868 -10.68 16.03 1.08
CA SER A 868 -9.76 14.97 0.69
C SER A 868 -8.46 15.61 0.25
N PRO A 869 -7.33 15.44 0.98
CA PRO A 869 -6.03 15.91 0.51
C PRO A 869 -5.60 15.13 -0.73
N GLU A 870 -4.83 15.76 -1.62
CA GLU A 870 -4.25 15.12 -2.82
C GLU A 870 -2.75 14.82 -2.57
N PRO A 871 -2.14 13.83 -3.25
CA PRO A 871 -0.68 13.71 -3.31
C PRO A 871 -0.03 15.01 -3.81
N HIS A 872 1.16 15.32 -3.29
CA HIS A 872 1.88 16.58 -3.51
C HIS A 872 1.12 17.83 -3.04
N THR A 873 0.17 17.69 -2.10
CA THR A 873 -0.41 18.82 -1.36
C THR A 873 0.67 19.55 -0.56
N MET A 874 0.70 20.87 -0.68
CA MET A 874 1.61 21.76 0.06
C MET A 874 1.10 21.97 1.49
N ILE A 875 2.01 21.89 2.46
CA ILE A 875 1.78 22.18 3.88
C ILE A 875 2.32 23.58 4.16
N CYS A 876 1.49 24.49 4.62
CA CYS A 876 1.79 25.91 4.78
C CYS A 876 1.56 26.39 6.22
N VAL A 877 2.41 27.31 6.66
CA VAL A 877 2.28 28.00 7.96
C VAL A 877 1.08 28.97 7.91
N PRO A 878 0.15 28.92 8.87
CA PRO A 878 -0.94 29.89 8.98
C PRO A 878 -0.47 31.27 9.44
N ALA A 879 -1.13 32.33 8.99
CA ALA A 879 -0.95 33.68 9.52
C ALA A 879 -1.77 33.89 10.81
N LYS A 880 -1.49 34.98 11.55
CA LYS A 880 -2.28 35.36 12.74
C LYS A 880 -3.76 35.56 12.40
N GLU A 881 -4.04 36.21 11.28
CA GLU A 881 -5.40 36.40 10.75
C GLU A 881 -6.15 35.07 10.50
N ASP A 882 -5.44 34.03 10.05
CA ASP A 882 -6.03 32.72 9.77
C ASP A 882 -6.54 32.06 11.07
N PHE A 883 -5.92 32.36 12.22
CA PHE A 883 -6.39 31.91 13.53
C PHE A 883 -7.54 32.75 14.08
N LEU A 884 -7.52 34.07 13.88
CA LEU A 884 -8.60 34.97 14.32
C LEU A 884 -9.91 34.60 13.61
N GLN A 885 -9.88 34.45 12.28
CA GLN A 885 -11.04 34.07 11.48
C GLN A 885 -11.60 32.69 11.82
N LEU A 886 -10.74 31.72 12.17
CA LEU A 886 -11.19 30.39 12.61
C LEU A 886 -11.75 30.38 14.05
N HIS A 887 -11.36 31.35 14.89
CA HIS A 887 -11.93 31.55 16.22
C HIS A 887 -13.29 32.28 16.16
N GLU A 888 -13.48 33.16 15.17
CA GLU A 888 -14.76 33.82 14.90
C GLU A 888 -15.79 32.87 14.26
N ASP A 889 -15.44 32.15 13.19
CA ASP A 889 -16.26 31.08 12.60
C ASP A 889 -15.56 29.71 12.64
N TRP A 890 -16.11 28.80 13.45
CA TRP A 890 -15.69 27.41 13.54
C TRP A 890 -15.79 26.63 12.20
N HIS A 891 -16.63 27.08 11.27
CA HIS A 891 -16.80 26.48 9.94
C HIS A 891 -15.94 27.15 8.86
N TYR A 892 -15.10 28.13 9.23
CA TYR A 892 -14.26 28.87 8.31
C TYR A 892 -13.38 27.92 7.48
N CYS A 893 -13.57 27.97 6.15
CA CYS A 893 -12.94 27.01 5.24
C CYS A 893 -11.44 27.24 5.01
N GLY A 894 -10.91 28.38 5.46
CA GLY A 894 -9.56 28.86 5.16
C GLY A 894 -9.54 29.91 4.02
N PRO A 895 -8.44 30.67 3.89
CA PRO A 895 -8.27 31.70 2.86
C PRO A 895 -8.11 31.11 1.44
N GLN A 896 -8.18 31.98 0.44
CA GLN A 896 -7.84 31.65 -0.95
C GLN A 896 -6.50 32.30 -1.35
N GLU A 897 -5.63 31.52 -2.00
CA GLU A 897 -4.36 31.98 -2.58
C GLU A 897 -4.57 32.96 -3.75
N SER A 898 -3.72 34.00 -3.80
CA SER A 898 -3.68 34.98 -4.88
C SER A 898 -3.25 34.37 -6.22
N LYS A 899 -3.68 34.98 -7.34
CA LYS A 899 -3.35 34.48 -8.68
C LYS A 899 -1.98 34.99 -9.11
N HIS A 900 -1.05 34.07 -9.30
CA HIS A 900 0.33 34.36 -9.70
C HIS A 900 0.45 34.74 -11.19
N SER A 901 1.50 35.49 -11.52
CA SER A 901 1.81 35.92 -12.90
C SER A 901 2.43 34.77 -13.72
N ASP A 902 2.22 34.76 -15.03
CA ASP A 902 2.72 33.72 -15.95
C ASP A 902 3.60 34.36 -17.04
N PRO A 903 4.90 34.62 -16.75
CA PRO A 903 5.83 35.18 -17.73
C PRO A 903 6.20 34.18 -18.84
N PHE A 904 6.09 32.88 -18.55
CA PHE A 904 6.48 31.80 -19.47
C PHE A 904 5.54 31.68 -20.67
N ARG A 905 4.26 32.06 -20.52
CA ARG A 905 3.28 32.09 -21.62
C ARG A 905 3.77 32.84 -22.85
N SER A 906 4.46 33.97 -22.68
CA SER A 906 5.02 34.76 -23.79
C SER A 906 6.20 34.04 -24.46
N LYS A 907 7.14 33.51 -23.67
CA LYS A 907 8.29 32.71 -24.15
C LYS A 907 7.82 31.50 -24.99
N ILE A 908 6.74 30.82 -24.56
CA ILE A 908 6.16 29.66 -25.25
C ILE A 908 5.50 30.03 -26.58
N LEU A 909 4.91 31.23 -26.72
CA LEU A 909 4.38 31.70 -28.01
C LEU A 909 5.53 31.97 -28.99
N LYS A 910 6.54 32.74 -28.57
CA LYS A 910 7.76 32.98 -29.37
C LYS A 910 8.46 31.68 -29.80
N GLN A 911 8.56 30.68 -28.92
CA GLN A 911 9.16 29.37 -29.27
C GLN A 911 8.33 28.61 -30.32
N LYS A 912 6.99 28.68 -30.27
CA LYS A 912 6.11 28.08 -31.30
C LYS A 912 6.21 28.81 -32.64
N GLU A 913 6.33 30.12 -32.62
CA GLU A 913 6.52 30.95 -33.81
C GLU A 913 7.88 30.68 -34.47
N LYS A 914 8.96 30.63 -33.67
CA LYS A 914 10.30 30.20 -34.13
C LYS A 914 10.24 28.82 -34.78
N LYS A 915 9.65 27.83 -34.09
CA LYS A 915 9.49 26.45 -34.59
C LYS A 915 8.61 26.34 -35.84
N LYS A 916 7.66 27.25 -36.03
CA LYS A 916 6.84 27.36 -37.26
C LYS A 916 7.62 28.01 -38.40
N ARG A 917 8.49 28.98 -38.11
CA ARG A 917 9.38 29.65 -39.08
C ARG A 917 10.47 28.70 -39.56
N GLU A 918 11.18 28.03 -38.65
CA GLU A 918 12.20 27.02 -38.94
C GLU A 918 11.66 25.89 -39.82
N LYS A 919 10.48 25.35 -39.49
CA LYS A 919 9.81 24.32 -40.31
C LYS A 919 9.36 24.81 -41.69
N ARG A 920 9.15 26.11 -41.89
CA ARG A 920 8.90 26.70 -43.21
C ARG A 920 10.18 27.00 -43.98
N GLN A 921 11.31 27.18 -43.29
CA GLN A 921 12.62 27.48 -43.88
C GLN A 921 13.45 26.23 -44.23
N LYS A 922 13.08 25.04 -43.74
CA LYS A 922 13.65 23.75 -44.21
C LYS A 922 12.59 22.82 -44.87
N PRO A 923 11.96 23.20 -45.99
CA PRO A 923 10.97 22.38 -46.70
C PRO A 923 11.61 21.41 -47.71
N GLY A 924 12.72 20.74 -47.36
CA GLY A 924 13.39 19.82 -48.30
C GLY A 924 14.75 19.30 -47.85
N ARG A 925 14.77 18.15 -47.17
CA ARG A 925 15.80 17.11 -47.31
C ARG A 925 15.22 15.79 -46.79
N ALA A 926 14.90 14.90 -47.71
CA ALA A 926 14.60 13.49 -47.48
C ALA A 926 15.45 12.68 -48.47
N SER A 927 15.77 11.43 -48.12
CA SER A 927 16.58 10.47 -48.90
C SER A 927 17.95 10.94 -49.41
N SER A 928 18.99 10.63 -48.64
CA SER A 928 20.16 9.86 -49.10
C SER A 928 20.86 9.27 -47.86
N ASP A 929 21.58 8.17 -48.02
CA ASP A 929 22.06 7.34 -46.89
C ASP A 929 23.50 7.65 -46.45
N GLY A 930 23.68 7.74 -45.12
CA GLY A 930 24.94 7.59 -44.39
C GLY A 930 25.95 8.76 -44.41
N PRO A 931 27.00 8.70 -43.55
CA PRO A 931 27.17 7.85 -42.36
C PRO A 931 26.84 8.63 -41.05
N ALA A 932 27.19 8.08 -39.88
CA ALA A 932 27.04 8.76 -38.59
C ALA A 932 28.12 9.84 -38.36
N GLY A 933 27.83 10.87 -37.54
CA GLY A 933 28.84 11.90 -37.22
C GLY A 933 28.43 13.17 -36.46
N GLU A 934 27.14 13.44 -36.22
CA GLU A 934 26.72 14.62 -35.42
C GLU A 934 25.74 14.22 -34.30
N GLU A 935 26.10 14.49 -33.05
CA GLU A 935 25.16 14.44 -31.93
C GLU A 935 24.16 15.62 -31.97
N PRO A 936 22.90 15.42 -31.57
CA PRO A 936 21.91 16.49 -31.52
C PRO A 936 22.19 17.45 -30.36
N VAL A 937 22.95 18.51 -30.62
CA VAL A 937 23.35 19.61 -29.70
C VAL A 937 22.35 19.81 -28.56
N ALA A 938 22.80 19.53 -27.34
CA ALA A 938 22.01 19.69 -26.12
C ALA A 938 21.62 21.18 -25.92
N GLY A 939 20.42 21.42 -25.36
CA GLY A 939 20.09 22.76 -24.84
C GLY A 939 18.95 23.54 -25.50
N GLN A 940 17.80 22.93 -25.81
CA GLN A 940 16.51 23.64 -25.71
C GLN A 940 15.44 22.81 -24.99
N GLU A 941 15.22 23.12 -23.72
CA GLU A 941 14.16 22.50 -22.92
C GLU A 941 12.77 22.73 -23.55
N ALA A 942 11.96 21.67 -23.63
CA ALA A 942 10.63 21.71 -24.25
C ALA A 942 9.58 22.38 -23.35
N LEU A 943 9.63 23.71 -23.27
CA LEU A 943 8.77 24.59 -22.46
C LEU A 943 7.31 24.14 -22.49
N THR A 944 6.77 23.81 -21.32
CA THR A 944 5.43 23.20 -21.21
C THR A 944 4.43 24.18 -20.64
N LEU A 945 3.46 24.60 -21.46
CA LEU A 945 2.46 25.59 -21.05
C LEU A 945 1.74 25.15 -19.76
N GLY A 946 1.88 25.96 -18.71
CA GLY A 946 1.31 25.74 -17.39
C GLY A 946 2.22 25.04 -16.37
N LEU A 947 3.49 24.82 -16.70
CA LEU A 947 4.56 24.44 -15.77
C LEU A 947 5.63 25.54 -15.72
N TRP A 948 6.41 25.57 -14.64
CA TRP A 948 7.68 26.29 -14.55
C TRP A 948 8.75 25.64 -15.45
N SER A 949 9.82 26.38 -15.74
CA SER A 949 11.01 25.94 -16.48
C SER A 949 12.18 26.85 -16.10
N GLY A 950 13.39 26.29 -16.07
CA GLY A 950 14.53 26.87 -15.35
C GLY A 950 14.55 26.48 -13.86
N PRO A 951 15.55 26.95 -13.09
CA PRO A 951 15.64 26.69 -11.65
C PRO A 951 14.42 27.27 -10.91
N LEU A 952 13.99 26.59 -9.83
CA LEU A 952 12.87 27.06 -9.03
C LEU A 952 13.30 28.27 -8.17
N PRO A 953 12.43 29.29 -8.00
CA PRO A 953 12.65 30.37 -7.05
C PRO A 953 12.55 29.88 -5.60
N ARG A 954 12.98 30.71 -4.63
CA ARG A 954 12.91 30.42 -3.18
C ARG A 954 11.55 29.82 -2.79
N VAL A 955 11.57 28.55 -2.38
CA VAL A 955 10.39 27.69 -2.31
C VAL A 955 9.47 28.10 -1.14
N THR A 956 10.04 28.62 -0.05
CA THR A 956 9.29 29.05 1.13
C THR A 956 8.47 30.33 0.90
N LEU A 957 8.99 31.26 0.09
CA LEU A 957 8.43 32.62 -0.11
C LEU A 957 7.56 32.77 -1.37
N HIS A 958 7.45 31.73 -2.21
CA HIS A 958 6.71 31.81 -3.48
C HIS A 958 5.19 31.99 -3.35
N CYS A 959 4.60 31.64 -2.19
CA CYS A 959 3.14 31.69 -1.97
C CYS A 959 2.78 32.69 -0.87
N SER A 960 1.52 33.14 -0.81
CA SER A 960 1.08 34.11 0.22
C SER A 960 1.09 33.55 1.65
N ARG A 961 1.28 32.23 1.85
CA ARG A 961 1.62 31.61 3.14
C ARG A 961 2.91 30.80 2.98
N THR A 962 3.82 30.89 3.96
CA THR A 962 5.13 30.24 3.97
C THR A 962 5.01 28.72 3.84
N LEU A 963 5.81 28.10 2.97
CA LEU A 963 5.81 26.65 2.79
C LEU A 963 6.64 25.91 3.86
N LEU A 964 6.00 24.94 4.53
CA LEU A 964 6.59 24.11 5.59
C LEU A 964 6.95 22.69 5.11
N GLY A 965 6.24 22.14 4.12
CA GLY A 965 6.45 20.78 3.66
C GLY A 965 5.47 20.29 2.58
N PHE A 966 5.45 18.99 2.32
CA PHE A 966 4.59 18.35 1.31
C PHE A 966 4.00 17.01 1.78
N VAL A 967 2.83 16.67 1.25
CA VAL A 967 2.13 15.39 1.42
C VAL A 967 2.58 14.38 0.36
N THR A 968 3.01 13.18 0.76
CA THR A 968 3.27 12.07 -0.17
C THR A 968 2.00 11.25 -0.41
N GLN A 969 1.26 10.93 0.65
CA GLN A 969 0.00 10.19 0.59
C GLN A 969 -1.16 11.05 1.09
N GLY A 970 -2.17 11.31 0.26
CA GLY A 970 -3.41 11.98 0.65
C GLY A 970 -4.62 11.25 0.06
N ASP A 971 -5.62 10.95 0.90
CA ASP A 971 -6.90 10.36 0.49
C ASP A 971 -8.00 10.65 1.54
N PHE A 972 -9.25 10.34 1.22
CA PHE A 972 -10.32 10.32 2.22
C PHE A 972 -10.23 9.04 3.07
N SER A 973 -10.15 9.19 4.40
CA SER A 973 -10.03 8.07 5.31
C SER A 973 -11.38 7.49 5.70
N MET A 974 -11.60 6.23 5.32
CA MET A 974 -12.73 5.44 5.84
C MET A 974 -12.52 4.99 7.29
N ALA A 975 -11.33 5.23 7.87
CA ALA A 975 -11.08 5.03 9.29
C ALA A 975 -11.74 6.15 10.11
N VAL A 976 -11.26 7.39 9.94
CA VAL A 976 -11.72 8.54 10.76
C VAL A 976 -13.03 9.15 10.23
N GLY A 977 -13.23 9.18 8.91
CA GLY A 977 -14.38 9.82 8.27
C GLY A 977 -14.12 11.25 7.75
N CYS A 978 -12.89 11.74 7.89
CA CYS A 978 -12.36 12.96 7.30
C CYS A 978 -11.25 12.64 6.26
N GLY A 979 -10.61 13.68 5.71
CA GLY A 979 -9.42 13.50 4.87
C GLY A 979 -8.17 13.41 5.74
N GLU A 980 -7.37 12.37 5.51
CA GLU A 980 -6.12 12.11 6.21
C GLU A 980 -4.97 12.15 5.21
N ALA A 981 -3.82 12.67 5.64
CA ALA A 981 -2.60 12.69 4.86
C ALA A 981 -1.38 12.26 5.68
N LEU A 982 -0.38 11.74 4.98
CA LEU A 982 0.97 11.49 5.45
C LEU A 982 1.92 12.35 4.61
N GLY A 983 2.79 13.12 5.27
CA GLY A 983 3.71 14.03 4.60
C GLY A 983 4.99 14.24 5.40
N PHE A 984 5.86 15.10 4.88
CA PHE A 984 7.11 15.49 5.51
C PHE A 984 7.18 17.01 5.59
N VAL A 985 7.68 17.51 6.72
CA VAL A 985 7.91 18.94 7.01
C VAL A 985 9.36 19.16 7.41
N SER A 986 9.91 20.35 7.16
CA SER A 986 11.24 20.69 7.66
C SER A 986 11.23 20.93 9.17
N LEU A 987 12.22 20.38 9.87
CA LEU A 987 12.32 20.48 11.33
C LEU A 987 12.52 21.93 11.80
N THR A 988 13.34 22.70 11.09
CA THR A 988 13.55 24.14 11.32
C THR A 988 12.22 24.90 11.27
N GLY A 989 11.49 24.80 10.16
CA GLY A 989 10.19 25.45 10.00
C GLY A 989 9.11 24.95 10.96
N LEU A 990 9.19 23.70 11.43
CA LEU A 990 8.28 23.16 12.43
C LEU A 990 8.55 23.79 13.82
N LEU A 991 9.82 23.95 14.20
CA LEU A 991 10.19 24.55 15.48
C LEU A 991 9.96 26.07 15.49
N ASP A 992 10.21 26.77 14.38
CA ASP A 992 9.83 28.17 14.15
C ASP A 992 8.31 28.36 14.35
N MET A 993 7.51 27.55 13.64
CA MET A 993 6.05 27.56 13.75
C MET A 993 5.57 27.28 15.19
N LEU A 994 6.08 26.26 15.87
CA LEU A 994 5.66 25.91 17.24
C LEU A 994 6.06 26.96 18.30
N SER A 995 7.13 27.71 18.02
CA SER A 995 7.58 28.85 18.83
C SER A 995 6.70 30.09 18.62
N SER A 996 6.22 30.30 17.39
CA SER A 996 5.33 31.43 17.02
C SER A 996 3.83 31.17 17.31
N GLN A 997 3.40 29.91 17.45
CA GLN A 997 2.00 29.54 17.72
C GLN A 997 1.64 29.58 19.22
N PRO A 998 0.48 30.16 19.60
CA PRO A 998 -0.01 30.11 20.97
C PRO A 998 -0.39 28.68 21.37
N ALA A 999 -0.24 28.36 22.65
CA ALA A 999 -0.26 27.00 23.19
C ALA A 999 -1.50 26.16 22.75
N ALA A 1000 -2.69 26.75 22.81
CA ALA A 1000 -3.95 26.09 22.44
C ALA A 1000 -4.11 25.78 20.93
N GLN A 1001 -3.34 26.45 20.07
CA GLN A 1001 -3.42 26.33 18.61
C GLN A 1001 -2.24 25.56 18.00
N ARG A 1002 -1.30 25.08 18.82
CA ARG A 1002 -0.13 24.30 18.37
C ARG A 1002 -0.51 23.11 17.50
N GLY A 1003 0.31 22.88 16.47
CA GLY A 1003 0.11 21.82 15.49
C GLY A 1003 -0.98 22.11 14.44
N LEU A 1004 -1.66 23.25 14.48
CA LEU A 1004 -2.63 23.64 13.46
C LEU A 1004 -1.91 24.26 12.24
N VAL A 1005 -2.20 23.73 11.04
CA VAL A 1005 -1.55 24.15 9.77
C VAL A 1005 -2.56 24.26 8.63
N LEU A 1006 -2.14 24.91 7.53
CA LEU A 1006 -2.91 24.98 6.29
C LEU A 1006 -2.39 23.98 5.25
N LEU A 1007 -3.30 23.38 4.49
CA LEU A 1007 -3.01 22.51 3.35
C LEU A 1007 -3.55 23.14 2.06
N ARG A 1008 -2.72 23.19 1.00
CA ARG A 1008 -3.13 23.63 -0.35
C ARG A 1008 -2.83 22.53 -1.39
N PRO A 1009 -3.84 21.85 -1.95
CA PRO A 1009 -3.60 20.86 -3.00
C PRO A 1009 -3.19 21.57 -4.32
N PRO A 1010 -2.28 20.99 -5.12
CA PRO A 1010 -1.67 21.68 -6.26
C PRO A 1010 -2.66 22.10 -7.36
N ALA A 1011 -3.85 21.49 -7.40
CA ALA A 1011 -4.91 21.83 -8.35
C ALA A 1011 -5.87 22.95 -7.87
N SER A 1012 -5.67 23.55 -6.69
CA SER A 1012 -6.58 24.54 -6.09
C SER A 1012 -5.88 25.77 -5.51
N LEU A 1013 -6.63 26.87 -5.39
CA LEU A 1013 -6.23 28.06 -4.61
C LEU A 1013 -6.71 28.00 -3.15
N GLN A 1014 -7.63 27.09 -2.81
CA GLN A 1014 -8.24 27.01 -1.47
C GLN A 1014 -7.27 26.37 -0.46
N TYR A 1015 -6.90 27.12 0.58
CA TYR A 1015 -6.26 26.56 1.78
C TYR A 1015 -7.30 25.85 2.66
N ARG A 1016 -6.88 24.85 3.44
CA ARG A 1016 -7.75 24.12 4.40
C ARG A 1016 -6.99 23.78 5.68
N PHE A 1017 -7.63 23.93 6.83
CA PHE A 1017 -7.02 23.60 8.13
C PHE A 1017 -6.87 22.09 8.37
N ALA A 1018 -5.70 21.68 8.84
CA ALA A 1018 -5.38 20.35 9.34
C ALA A 1018 -4.58 20.43 10.65
N ARG A 1019 -4.68 19.42 11.50
CA ARG A 1019 -3.76 19.23 12.64
C ARG A 1019 -2.64 18.27 12.26
N ILE A 1020 -1.41 18.64 12.61
CA ILE A 1020 -0.24 17.77 12.66
C ILE A 1020 -0.34 16.85 13.87
N ALA A 1021 -0.01 15.57 13.68
CA ALA A 1021 0.26 14.61 14.73
C ALA A 1021 1.50 13.79 14.36
N ILE A 1022 2.40 13.59 15.35
CA ILE A 1022 3.59 12.75 15.24
C ILE A 1022 3.33 11.53 16.13
N GLU A 1023 3.07 10.36 15.53
CA GLU A 1023 2.60 9.15 16.23
C GLU A 1023 3.66 8.05 16.26
N VAL A 1024 4.44 7.95 17.35
CA VAL A 1024 5.71 7.18 17.44
C VAL A 1024 5.87 6.37 18.72
#